data_AF-A0AAD5MU54-F1
#
_entry.id   AF-A0AAD5MU54-F1
#
_cell.length_a   1.000
_cell.length_b   1.000
_cell.length_c   1.000
_cell.angle_alpha   90.00
_cell.angle_beta   90.00
_cell.angle_gamma   90.00
#
_symmetry.space_group_name_H-M   'P 1'
#
loop_
_entity.id
_entity.type
_entity.pdbx_description
1 polymer ?
#
loop_
_entity_poly.entity_id
_entity_poly.type
_entity_poly.pdbx_seq_one_letter_code
_entity_poly.pdbx_strand_id
1 'polypeptide(L)'
;MKNNFVANLAQSIIDLDIPQGEIKGNYFSNVQSTCDITRISSINDDAVENYWAHEMDAEYRPRICTLNNGISEVGPTKHRTIQNSNRNRDSAVADIVMATMRTPKEQWVMEQEETKKINSHNNSSTLRPFSNTYNQVKAITQPYRVMCKISESGGTRTRISLYPGSNPFYYSRFTTVPSTLQLIRLSVSNQPSTVWPSISSEVAVHPEQIVIVDPGSEFEFAPGIGLTVQDKGKLYLNGTVAKPIRLFGESTWRGLMIKPGGTLVLSHTIIEDASIGLWIDSEKVQLEKARISDSIVHAIEITAKAGADIDFGYSLIERAKGTGVGVDERKSSLTIRNIMIRDGWGSGIDFVSPTGDIHIVNVSVSNGSSYSIHIVEFPAFPLKSVSLRNVTVSDQTRGHAGVLITGGLVEQIDIDQSLFTRNTVPSLIIGVECRQRKSRTHLRNTTFRNNEDLVVHLDVGECGSASVIQNSFLENNKATGHGVLLLNAARKEKLPALPIVVEANEFSGNGGEYAAMLAMHGLSADNGTFRGNRVIVASVIVTSPYYRINANEFSNPFSVHDLDVRSNGSWKVEAIGNNWHTTDMTKAIRAPEGTVKLKADEVLTKPDIQLLPGNSQCAHLNYCSHVGNCQAGVCSCPVNRIGLDCSVVIGCPSNCSNNGVCDVMNKCVCYDGTIISSFFRK
;
A
#
# COMPACT_ATOMS: atom_id res chain seq x y z
N MET A 1 14.96 4.45 -25.05
CA MET A 1 15.26 4.74 -23.62
C MET A 1 13.93 4.98 -22.93
N LYS A 2 13.63 4.32 -21.80
CA LYS A 2 12.40 4.59 -21.06
C LYS A 2 12.54 5.88 -20.26
N ASN A 3 11.55 6.77 -20.32
CA ASN A 3 11.54 7.98 -19.52
C ASN A 3 10.92 7.66 -18.14
N ASN A 4 11.76 7.37 -17.14
CA ASN A 4 11.32 6.96 -15.81
C ASN A 4 10.67 8.08 -14.97
N PHE A 5 10.47 9.28 -15.53
CA PHE A 5 9.88 10.42 -14.80
C PHE A 5 8.43 10.17 -14.34
N VAL A 6 7.68 9.33 -15.06
CA VAL A 6 6.24 9.11 -14.83
C VAL A 6 5.93 7.98 -13.82
N ALA A 7 6.87 7.06 -13.60
CA ALA A 7 6.63 5.86 -12.79
C ALA A 7 6.44 6.09 -11.27
N ASN A 8 6.77 7.29 -10.77
CA ASN A 8 6.72 7.63 -9.34
C ASN A 8 5.55 8.55 -8.95
N LEU A 9 4.63 8.84 -9.87
CA LEU A 9 3.53 9.78 -9.63
C LEU A 9 2.23 9.04 -9.27
N ALA A 10 2.12 8.63 -8.00
CA ALA A 10 0.99 7.83 -7.50
C ALA A 10 -0.39 8.50 -7.62
N GLN A 11 -0.48 9.81 -7.91
CA GLN A 11 -1.75 10.56 -8.01
C GLN A 11 -1.77 11.64 -9.12
N SER A 12 -0.80 11.71 -10.03
CA SER A 12 -0.69 12.88 -10.93
C SER A 12 -1.45 12.75 -12.25
N ILE A 13 -2.38 13.67 -12.44
CA ILE A 13 -2.88 14.08 -13.76
C ILE A 13 -1.76 14.85 -14.47
N ILE A 14 -1.45 14.51 -15.72
CA ILE A 14 -0.54 15.31 -16.56
C ILE A 14 -1.35 16.45 -17.16
N ASP A 15 -1.12 17.67 -16.67
CA ASP A 15 -1.74 18.87 -17.25
C ASP A 15 -0.84 19.49 -18.32
N LEU A 16 -1.35 19.60 -19.56
CA LEU A 16 -0.61 20.15 -20.70
C LEU A 16 -1.20 21.49 -21.15
N ASP A 17 -0.63 22.58 -20.64
CA ASP A 17 -0.83 23.94 -21.13
C ASP A 17 0.03 24.26 -22.38
N ILE A 18 0.07 23.32 -23.33
CA ILE A 18 0.67 23.52 -24.66
C ILE A 18 -0.24 22.94 -25.76
N PRO A 19 -0.56 23.70 -26.82
CA PRO A 19 -1.56 23.29 -27.80
C PRO A 19 -1.10 22.19 -28.78
N GLN A 20 0.19 21.84 -28.81
CA GLN A 20 0.78 20.83 -29.71
C GLN A 20 1.94 20.09 -29.00
N GLY A 21 1.61 19.25 -28.01
CA GLY A 21 2.57 18.38 -27.33
C GLY A 21 2.31 16.91 -27.62
N GLU A 22 3.31 16.18 -28.14
CA GLU A 22 3.25 14.72 -28.30
C GLU A 22 3.54 14.02 -26.95
N ILE A 23 2.68 13.11 -26.52
CA ILE A 23 2.91 12.25 -25.34
C ILE A 23 3.19 10.84 -25.86
N LYS A 24 4.42 10.37 -25.69
CA LYS A 24 4.90 9.10 -26.25
C LYS A 24 5.71 8.26 -25.27
N GLY A 25 5.47 6.95 -25.24
CA GLY A 25 6.32 5.98 -24.52
C GLY A 25 6.11 5.90 -23.00
N ASN A 26 4.97 6.36 -22.48
CA ASN A 26 4.69 6.43 -21.05
C ASN A 26 3.94 5.17 -20.54
N TYR A 27 3.94 4.96 -19.23
CA TYR A 27 3.32 3.82 -18.57
C TYR A 27 2.33 4.32 -17.50
N PHE A 28 1.04 4.25 -17.81
CA PHE A 28 -0.06 4.57 -16.91
C PHE A 28 -0.61 3.26 -16.33
N SER A 29 -0.70 3.18 -15.00
CA SER A 29 -1.17 1.96 -14.30
C SER A 29 -1.99 2.26 -13.05
N ASN A 30 -2.30 3.53 -12.78
CA ASN A 30 -3.22 3.89 -11.72
C ASN A 30 -4.65 3.55 -12.17
N VAL A 31 -5.27 2.53 -11.56
CA VAL A 31 -6.65 2.12 -11.86
C VAL A 31 -7.72 2.99 -11.19
N GLN A 32 -7.32 3.95 -10.35
CA GLN A 32 -8.24 4.82 -9.58
C GLN A 32 -8.46 6.21 -10.22
N SER A 33 -7.62 6.62 -11.17
CA SER A 33 -7.77 7.90 -11.88
C SER A 33 -8.96 7.89 -12.85
N THR A 34 -9.78 8.94 -12.83
CA THR A 34 -10.79 9.21 -13.86
C THR A 34 -10.22 10.00 -15.04
N CYS A 35 -9.15 10.75 -14.81
CA CYS A 35 -8.37 11.48 -15.81
C CYS A 35 -6.88 11.24 -15.53
N ASP A 36 -6.11 10.80 -16.52
CA ASP A 36 -4.64 10.68 -16.46
C ASP A 36 -3.95 11.85 -17.17
N ILE A 37 -4.61 12.48 -18.14
CA ILE A 37 -4.12 13.63 -18.90
C ILE A 37 -5.24 14.68 -18.99
N THR A 38 -4.94 15.95 -18.69
CA THR A 38 -5.80 17.09 -19.02
C THR A 38 -5.20 17.94 -20.15
N ARG A 39 -6.06 18.38 -21.08
CA ARG A 39 -5.72 19.25 -22.21
C ARG A 39 -6.80 20.31 -22.45
N ILE A 40 -6.45 21.37 -23.16
CA ILE A 40 -7.41 22.42 -23.56
C ILE A 40 -8.24 22.00 -24.81
N SER A 41 -7.78 21.02 -25.59
CA SER A 41 -8.47 20.49 -26.78
C SER A 41 -8.51 18.95 -26.80
N SER A 42 -9.57 18.38 -27.40
CA SER A 42 -9.84 16.94 -27.44
C SER A 42 -9.18 16.21 -28.62
N ILE A 43 -7.98 16.62 -29.02
CA ILE A 43 -7.26 16.02 -30.15
C ILE A 43 -6.45 14.82 -29.61
N ASN A 44 -6.88 13.61 -30.00
CA ASN A 44 -6.36 12.34 -29.49
C ASN A 44 -5.15 11.79 -30.28
N ASP A 45 -4.83 12.39 -31.43
CA ASP A 45 -3.90 11.80 -32.41
C ASP A 45 -2.42 11.88 -31.97
N ASP A 46 -2.10 12.67 -30.94
CA ASP A 46 -0.74 12.93 -30.45
C ASP A 46 -0.33 12.06 -29.22
N ALA A 47 -1.15 11.08 -28.83
CA ALA A 47 -0.96 10.23 -27.64
C ALA A 47 -0.53 8.79 -28.00
N VAL A 48 0.47 8.65 -28.86
CA VAL A 48 0.92 7.37 -29.45
C VAL A 48 1.88 6.57 -28.58
N GLU A 49 1.88 5.24 -28.73
CA GLU A 49 2.82 4.30 -28.06
C GLU A 49 2.89 4.45 -26.51
N ASN A 50 1.78 4.76 -25.85
CA ASN A 50 1.67 4.73 -24.39
C ASN A 50 1.04 3.40 -23.93
N TYR A 51 1.51 2.86 -22.81
CA TYR A 51 0.94 1.68 -22.17
C TYR A 51 -0.02 2.10 -21.05
N TRP A 52 -1.24 1.58 -21.08
CA TRP A 52 -2.34 2.04 -20.21
C TRP A 52 -2.79 1.02 -19.15
N ALA A 53 -2.10 -0.12 -19.01
CA ALA A 53 -2.50 -1.25 -18.15
C ALA A 53 -3.90 -1.84 -18.45
N HIS A 54 -4.45 -1.55 -19.62
CA HIS A 54 -5.71 -2.07 -20.17
C HIS A 54 -5.47 -2.64 -21.57
N GLU A 55 -6.22 -3.68 -21.96
CA GLU A 55 -6.00 -4.41 -23.22
C GLU A 55 -6.76 -3.83 -24.44
N MET A 56 -7.68 -2.88 -24.24
CA MET A 56 -8.56 -2.36 -25.29
C MET A 56 -8.58 -0.82 -25.39
N ASP A 57 -8.38 -0.29 -26.60
CA ASP A 57 -8.35 1.15 -26.90
C ASP A 57 -9.60 1.93 -26.47
N ALA A 58 -10.75 1.27 -26.37
CA ALA A 58 -11.99 1.89 -25.94
C ALA A 58 -12.00 2.25 -24.44
N GLU A 59 -11.19 1.59 -23.61
CA GLU A 59 -11.21 1.73 -22.15
C GLU A 59 -10.35 2.88 -21.63
N TYR A 60 -9.27 3.26 -22.32
CA TYR A 60 -8.41 4.37 -21.89
C TYR A 60 -8.84 5.74 -22.44
N ARG A 61 -9.59 5.80 -23.55
CA ARG A 61 -10.09 7.06 -24.14
C ARG A 61 -10.81 8.01 -23.15
N PRO A 62 -11.61 7.54 -22.17
CA PRO A 62 -12.22 8.40 -21.16
C PRO A 62 -11.23 9.12 -20.23
N ARG A 63 -9.96 8.70 -20.18
CA ARG A 63 -8.94 9.20 -19.25
C ARG A 63 -8.13 10.38 -19.79
N ILE A 64 -8.41 10.82 -21.01
CA ILE A 64 -7.92 12.09 -21.58
C ILE A 64 -9.05 13.11 -21.50
N CYS A 65 -8.93 14.08 -20.60
CA CYS A 65 -9.98 15.00 -20.20
C CYS A 65 -9.76 16.41 -20.74
N THR A 66 -10.82 17.10 -21.17
CA THR A 66 -10.73 18.50 -21.60
C THR A 66 -11.03 19.47 -20.48
N LEU A 67 -10.16 20.47 -20.31
CA LEU A 67 -10.39 21.63 -19.46
C LEU A 67 -11.44 22.55 -20.10
N ASN A 68 -12.70 22.50 -19.66
CA ASN A 68 -13.58 23.65 -19.81
C ASN A 68 -14.73 23.72 -18.79
N ASN A 69 -15.15 24.96 -18.50
CA ASN A 69 -16.04 25.30 -17.40
C ASN A 69 -17.53 25.20 -17.75
N GLY A 70 -18.34 24.71 -16.80
CA GLY A 70 -19.68 25.22 -16.50
C GLY A 70 -20.85 24.97 -17.47
N ILE A 71 -21.79 24.12 -17.03
CA ILE A 71 -23.25 24.17 -17.30
C ILE A 71 -23.70 23.90 -18.76
N SER A 72 -24.13 22.66 -19.05
CA SER A 72 -25.49 22.29 -19.54
C SER A 72 -25.54 20.86 -20.12
N GLU A 73 -26.61 20.12 -19.84
CA GLU A 73 -26.97 18.84 -20.48
C GLU A 73 -27.59 19.06 -21.87
N VAL A 74 -27.49 18.08 -22.79
CA VAL A 74 -28.61 17.49 -23.58
C VAL A 74 -28.19 16.06 -24.03
N GLY A 75 -29.15 15.12 -24.03
CA GLY A 75 -28.95 13.70 -24.37
C GLY A 75 -28.81 13.35 -25.88
N PRO A 76 -28.83 12.04 -26.23
CA PRO A 76 -28.25 11.54 -27.47
C PRO A 76 -29.18 11.54 -28.69
N THR A 77 -28.68 11.99 -29.84
CA THR A 77 -29.34 11.83 -31.14
C THR A 77 -28.58 10.87 -32.07
N LYS A 78 -29.23 9.79 -32.48
CA LYS A 78 -28.81 8.92 -33.58
C LYS A 78 -29.09 9.61 -34.93
N HIS A 79 -28.12 9.65 -35.84
CA HIS A 79 -28.27 9.32 -37.27
C HIS A 79 -26.88 9.27 -37.93
N ARG A 80 -26.45 8.15 -38.52
CA ARG A 80 -26.83 7.54 -39.82
C ARG A 80 -25.90 8.00 -40.94
N THR A 81 -25.11 7.04 -41.42
CA THR A 81 -24.25 7.06 -42.61
C THR A 81 -24.95 7.61 -43.86
N ILE A 82 -24.23 8.36 -44.71
CA ILE A 82 -24.31 8.29 -46.18
C ILE A 82 -23.04 8.90 -46.84
N GLN A 83 -22.34 8.02 -47.57
CA GLN A 83 -21.54 8.16 -48.80
C GLN A 83 -20.89 9.50 -49.25
N ASN A 84 -19.57 9.41 -49.47
CA ASN A 84 -18.85 9.69 -50.73
C ASN A 84 -19.39 10.71 -51.75
N SER A 85 -18.52 11.64 -52.15
CA SER A 85 -18.11 11.74 -53.58
C SER A 85 -16.71 12.35 -53.76
N ASN A 86 -15.87 11.69 -54.57
CA ASN A 86 -14.50 12.09 -54.89
C ASN A 86 -14.42 13.27 -55.89
N ARG A 87 -13.32 14.04 -55.78
CA ARG A 87 -12.49 14.60 -56.89
C ARG A 87 -11.08 14.78 -56.31
N ASN A 88 -10.05 13.99 -56.67
CA ASN A 88 -9.29 14.00 -57.94
C ASN A 88 -9.12 15.42 -58.50
N ARG A 89 -7.92 15.92 -58.84
CA ARG A 89 -6.57 15.35 -59.05
C ARG A 89 -5.61 16.59 -59.06
N ASP A 90 -4.29 16.57 -58.89
CA ASP A 90 -3.23 15.87 -59.65
C ASP A 90 -1.84 16.09 -58.99
N SER A 91 -0.91 15.14 -59.23
CA SER A 91 0.55 15.30 -59.52
C SER A 91 1.49 16.21 -58.68
N ALA A 92 2.79 15.89 -58.49
CA ALA A 92 3.54 14.64 -58.64
C ALA A 92 4.95 14.77 -57.98
N VAL A 93 5.41 13.67 -57.37
CA VAL A 93 6.78 13.11 -57.30
C VAL A 93 7.98 14.01 -57.67
N ALA A 94 8.94 14.19 -56.74
CA ALA A 94 10.36 13.80 -56.88
C ALA A 94 11.30 14.33 -55.76
N ASP A 95 11.62 13.41 -54.85
CA ASP A 95 12.81 13.20 -54.01
C ASP A 95 14.18 13.92 -54.25
N ILE A 96 15.00 13.84 -53.18
CA ILE A 96 16.49 13.68 -53.09
C ILE A 96 17.41 14.88 -52.68
N VAL A 97 17.81 14.82 -51.38
CA VAL A 97 19.20 14.89 -50.80
C VAL A 97 19.92 16.22 -50.47
N MET A 98 20.21 16.36 -49.16
CA MET A 98 21.35 16.95 -48.41
C MET A 98 22.22 18.09 -49.00
N ALA A 99 22.46 19.17 -48.21
CA ALA A 99 23.64 19.27 -47.31
C ALA A 99 23.96 20.70 -46.77
N THR A 100 24.49 20.75 -45.53
CA THR A 100 25.49 21.71 -44.96
C THR A 100 25.22 23.23 -44.77
N MET A 101 25.22 23.62 -43.49
CA MET A 101 25.95 24.74 -42.83
C MET A 101 26.27 26.08 -43.56
N ARG A 102 25.94 27.21 -42.90
CA ARG A 102 26.91 28.28 -42.52
C ARG A 102 26.34 29.35 -41.57
N THR A 103 27.20 29.87 -40.69
CA THR A 103 27.00 31.08 -39.86
C THR A 103 27.53 32.34 -40.55
N PRO A 104 27.05 33.54 -40.18
CA PRO A 104 27.92 34.53 -39.49
C PRO A 104 27.20 35.17 -38.27
N LYS A 105 27.83 35.65 -37.18
CA LYS A 105 29.05 36.45 -36.93
C LYS A 105 28.87 37.96 -37.15
N GLU A 106 28.74 38.72 -36.07
CA GLU A 106 29.23 40.11 -35.98
C GLU A 106 29.55 40.49 -34.51
N GLN A 107 29.94 41.75 -34.24
CA GLN A 107 31.14 41.98 -33.43
C GLN A 107 31.28 43.43 -32.84
N TRP A 108 31.58 43.55 -31.53
CA TRP A 108 32.01 44.77 -30.77
C TRP A 108 30.92 45.84 -30.48
N VAL A 109 31.00 46.72 -29.45
CA VAL A 109 32.13 47.54 -28.91
C VAL A 109 32.13 47.65 -27.37
N MET A 110 33.31 47.87 -26.77
CA MET A 110 33.51 48.26 -25.36
C MET A 110 33.79 49.77 -25.23
N GLU A 111 33.51 50.35 -24.07
CA GLU A 111 34.22 51.55 -23.59
C GLU A 111 34.48 51.44 -22.07
N GLN A 112 35.67 51.88 -21.64
CA GLN A 112 36.12 52.00 -20.23
C GLN A 112 35.63 53.36 -19.66
N GLU A 113 35.78 53.79 -18.40
CA GLU A 113 36.44 53.36 -17.16
C GLU A 113 35.57 53.97 -16.01
N GLU A 114 35.65 53.67 -14.70
CA GLU A 114 36.79 53.92 -13.81
C GLU A 114 36.53 53.28 -12.42
N THR A 115 37.57 53.19 -11.58
CA THR A 115 37.61 52.29 -10.41
C THR A 115 37.25 52.91 -9.05
N LYS A 116 36.65 52.11 -8.16
CA LYS A 116 36.94 52.17 -6.71
C LYS A 116 36.81 50.81 -6.03
N LYS A 117 37.90 50.37 -5.38
CA LYS A 117 38.03 49.05 -4.71
C LYS A 117 37.50 49.08 -3.28
N ILE A 118 36.68 48.09 -2.92
CA ILE A 118 36.77 47.37 -1.63
C ILE A 118 36.58 45.87 -1.92
N ASN A 119 37.35 45.01 -1.26
CA ASN A 119 37.52 43.60 -1.63
C ASN A 119 36.26 42.75 -1.44
N SER A 120 35.93 41.95 -2.46
CA SER A 120 35.20 40.69 -2.31
C SER A 120 35.83 39.61 -3.21
N HIS A 121 35.89 38.38 -2.69
CA HIS A 121 36.29 37.14 -3.37
C HIS A 121 35.43 36.02 -2.76
N ASN A 122 34.94 35.01 -3.46
CA ASN A 122 34.79 34.80 -4.91
C ASN A 122 33.57 33.88 -5.07
N ASN A 123 32.67 34.18 -6.00
CA ASN A 123 31.59 33.28 -6.39
C ASN A 123 31.56 33.17 -7.92
N SER A 124 31.78 31.96 -8.44
CA SER A 124 31.41 31.62 -9.81
C SER A 124 29.98 31.10 -9.80
N SER A 125 29.12 31.68 -10.63
CA SER A 125 27.68 31.45 -10.63
C SER A 125 27.28 30.23 -11.46
N THR A 126 26.34 29.44 -10.93
CA THR A 126 25.49 28.55 -11.73
C THR A 126 24.02 28.85 -11.46
N LEU A 127 23.22 28.62 -12.50
CA LEU A 127 21.86 29.11 -12.71
C LEU A 127 20.89 28.73 -11.58
N ARG A 128 20.03 29.69 -11.18
CA ARG A 128 18.89 29.43 -10.29
C ARG A 128 17.66 29.00 -11.10
N PRO A 129 16.98 27.91 -10.76
CA PRO A 129 15.62 27.62 -11.24
C PRO A 129 14.58 28.55 -10.61
N PHE A 130 13.39 28.60 -11.23
CA PHE A 130 12.34 29.58 -10.98
C PHE A 130 11.72 29.53 -9.58
N SER A 131 11.38 30.71 -9.07
CA SER A 131 10.52 30.92 -7.91
C SER A 131 9.05 30.93 -8.35
N ASN A 132 8.31 29.85 -8.11
CA ASN A 132 6.85 29.86 -8.25
C ASN A 132 6.19 30.53 -7.04
N THR A 133 6.11 31.85 -7.08
CA THR A 133 5.20 32.65 -6.23
C THR A 133 3.77 32.51 -6.74
N TYR A 134 2.92 31.77 -6.02
CA TYR A 134 1.48 31.83 -6.23
C TYR A 134 0.94 33.19 -5.75
N ASN A 135 0.57 34.05 -6.69
CA ASN A 135 -0.13 35.29 -6.41
C ASN A 135 -1.57 34.98 -5.95
N GLN A 136 -1.86 35.21 -4.68
CA GLN A 136 -3.24 35.19 -4.17
C GLN A 136 -3.97 36.47 -4.61
N VAL A 137 -4.98 36.34 -5.47
CA VAL A 137 -5.90 37.45 -5.78
C VAL A 137 -6.78 37.69 -4.55
N LYS A 138 -6.49 38.78 -3.84
CA LYS A 138 -7.18 39.20 -2.62
C LYS A 138 -8.52 39.85 -2.97
N ALA A 139 -9.62 39.10 -2.86
CA ALA A 139 -10.96 39.68 -2.91
C ALA A 139 -11.19 40.62 -1.71
N ILE A 140 -11.40 41.91 -1.98
CA ILE A 140 -11.75 42.91 -0.97
C ILE A 140 -13.27 43.08 -0.96
N THR A 141 -13.95 42.52 0.04
CA THR A 141 -15.36 42.84 0.32
C THR A 141 -15.44 43.93 1.39
N GLN A 142 -15.80 45.15 0.98
CA GLN A 142 -16.20 46.20 1.92
C GLN A 142 -17.56 45.84 2.58
N PRO A 143 -17.79 46.21 3.86
CA PRO A 143 -19.01 45.83 4.56
C PRO A 143 -20.19 46.78 4.24
N TYR A 144 -21.29 46.23 3.75
CA TYR A 144 -22.58 46.94 3.75
C TYR A 144 -23.19 46.87 5.16
N ARG A 145 -23.45 48.02 5.79
CA ARG A 145 -24.21 48.07 7.04
C ARG A 145 -25.70 47.91 6.77
N VAL A 146 -26.33 46.93 7.40
CA VAL A 146 -27.76 46.96 7.71
C VAL A 146 -27.90 47.11 9.23
N MET A 147 -28.39 48.25 9.69
CA MET A 147 -28.71 48.44 11.11
C MET A 147 -30.17 48.07 11.37
N CYS A 148 -30.39 47.06 12.22
CA CYS A 148 -31.65 46.90 12.93
C CYS A 148 -31.36 46.84 14.44
N LYS A 149 -31.75 47.90 15.16
CA LYS A 149 -32.01 47.82 16.60
C LYS A 149 -33.30 47.02 16.81
N ILE A 150 -33.39 46.25 17.91
CA ILE A 150 -34.49 46.31 18.91
C ILE A 150 -34.19 45.38 20.10
N SER A 151 -34.82 45.71 21.23
CA SER A 151 -34.68 45.29 22.63
C SER A 151 -34.33 43.85 23.02
N GLU A 152 -33.65 43.78 24.17
CA GLU A 152 -33.41 42.61 25.03
C GLU A 152 -34.70 41.92 25.52
N SER A 153 -34.64 40.61 25.79
CA SER A 153 -35.19 40.02 27.03
C SER A 153 -34.76 38.56 27.25
N GLY A 154 -34.48 38.20 28.51
CA GLY A 154 -34.72 36.88 29.11
C GLY A 154 -34.02 35.64 28.52
N GLY A 155 -32.91 35.21 29.12
CA GLY A 155 -32.29 33.91 28.81
C GLY A 155 -33.18 32.71 29.17
N THR A 156 -33.28 31.73 28.27
CA THR A 156 -33.99 30.45 28.48
C THR A 156 -33.22 29.27 27.87
N ARG A 157 -33.38 28.06 28.43
CA ARG A 157 -32.85 26.82 27.86
C ARG A 157 -33.74 26.38 26.68
N THR A 158 -33.24 26.49 25.45
CA THR A 158 -34.01 26.12 24.26
C THR A 158 -33.93 24.62 23.97
N ARG A 159 -34.97 23.87 24.35
CA ARG A 159 -35.18 22.48 23.91
C ARG A 159 -35.93 22.48 22.58
N ILE A 160 -35.22 22.27 21.47
CA ILE A 160 -35.86 22.19 20.15
C ILE A 160 -36.40 20.77 19.97
N SER A 161 -37.73 20.63 20.03
CA SER A 161 -38.42 19.39 19.73
C SER A 161 -39.03 19.51 18.34
N LEU A 162 -38.54 18.73 17.38
CA LEU A 162 -39.08 18.71 16.02
C LEU A 162 -40.32 17.80 16.00
N TYR A 163 -41.50 18.40 15.90
CA TYR A 163 -42.77 17.68 15.76
C TYR A 163 -43.24 17.71 14.30
N PRO A 164 -43.82 16.62 13.77
CA PRO A 164 -44.46 16.62 12.46
C PRO A 164 -45.79 17.41 12.53
N GLY A 165 -45.72 18.71 12.25
CA GLY A 165 -46.89 19.56 12.03
C GLY A 165 -47.34 19.48 10.57
N SER A 166 -48.64 19.38 10.33
CA SER A 166 -49.25 19.26 9.00
C SER A 166 -49.27 20.58 8.21
N ASN A 167 -48.10 21.17 7.94
CA ASN A 167 -47.83 22.09 6.83
C ASN A 167 -46.31 22.36 6.69
N PRO A 168 -45.76 22.48 5.47
CA PRO A 168 -44.33 22.29 5.21
C PRO A 168 -43.46 23.56 5.37
N PHE A 169 -43.65 24.36 6.42
CA PHE A 169 -42.79 25.53 6.68
C PHE A 169 -42.55 25.80 8.18
N TYR A 170 -41.72 24.96 8.81
CA TYR A 170 -41.03 25.32 10.05
C TYR A 170 -39.53 25.01 9.96
N TYR A 171 -38.81 25.88 9.24
CA TYR A 171 -37.39 26.05 9.49
C TYR A 171 -37.20 26.56 10.92
N SER A 172 -36.43 25.82 11.74
CA SER A 172 -35.70 26.48 12.83
C SER A 172 -34.60 27.33 12.19
N ARG A 173 -34.95 28.55 11.78
CA ARG A 173 -33.98 29.55 11.36
C ARG A 173 -33.01 29.75 12.53
N PHE A 174 -31.75 29.36 12.37
CA PHE A 174 -30.68 29.69 13.30
C PHE A 174 -30.38 31.20 13.20
N THR A 175 -31.29 32.03 13.71
CA THR A 175 -31.08 33.47 13.81
C THR A 175 -29.98 33.75 14.83
N THR A 176 -28.98 34.51 14.40
CA THR A 176 -27.89 35.01 15.22
C THR A 176 -28.39 35.84 16.40
N VAL A 177 -28.32 35.28 17.60
CA VAL A 177 -28.55 36.00 18.87
C VAL A 177 -27.18 36.30 19.50
N PRO A 178 -26.90 37.53 19.97
CA PRO A 178 -25.57 37.85 20.50
C PRO A 178 -25.25 37.15 21.83
N SER A 179 -23.99 36.69 21.94
CA SER A 179 -23.21 36.61 23.18
C SER A 179 -23.83 35.92 24.41
N THR A 180 -24.69 34.92 24.24
CA THR A 180 -25.07 33.99 25.31
C THR A 180 -24.82 32.56 24.89
N LEU A 181 -24.31 31.75 25.83
CA LEU A 181 -23.92 30.36 25.62
C LEU A 181 -25.16 29.52 25.28
N GLN A 182 -25.39 29.27 23.99
CA GLN A 182 -26.58 28.55 23.52
C GLN A 182 -26.37 27.04 23.66
N LEU A 183 -27.04 26.46 24.66
CA LEU A 183 -27.23 25.02 24.76
C LEU A 183 -28.45 24.62 23.92
N ILE A 184 -28.20 23.92 22.81
CA ILE A 184 -29.21 23.37 21.90
C ILE A 184 -29.23 21.86 22.12
N ARG A 185 -30.38 21.33 22.56
CA ARG A 185 -30.59 19.88 22.69
C ARG A 185 -31.52 19.40 21.59
N LEU A 186 -31.04 18.46 20.78
CA LEU A 186 -31.76 17.84 19.68
C LEU A 186 -32.16 16.41 20.08
N SER A 187 -33.46 16.12 19.96
CA SER A 187 -34.02 14.79 20.23
C SER A 187 -35.13 14.49 19.23
N VAL A 188 -34.99 13.41 18.47
CA VAL A 188 -36.09 12.89 17.63
C VAL A 188 -37.07 12.14 18.55
N SER A 189 -38.37 12.45 18.46
CA SER A 189 -39.38 11.76 19.28
C SER A 189 -39.86 10.48 18.58
N ASN A 190 -39.96 9.37 19.32
CA ASN A 190 -40.50 8.10 18.81
C ASN A 190 -41.97 8.24 18.38
N GLN A 191 -42.20 8.55 17.11
CA GLN A 191 -43.48 8.36 16.41
C GLN A 191 -43.20 7.51 15.16
N PRO A 192 -43.91 6.39 14.96
CA PRO A 192 -43.82 5.65 13.70
C PRO A 192 -44.55 6.42 12.59
N SER A 193 -44.12 6.23 11.34
CA SER A 193 -44.75 6.72 10.10
C SER A 193 -44.82 8.24 9.86
N THR A 194 -43.67 8.85 9.57
CA THR A 194 -43.54 9.89 8.53
C THR A 194 -42.11 9.85 7.98
N VAL A 195 -41.94 10.01 6.66
CA VAL A 195 -40.63 10.28 6.05
C VAL A 195 -40.13 11.60 6.63
N TRP A 196 -38.98 11.59 7.31
CA TRP A 196 -38.39 12.82 7.84
C TRP A 196 -37.83 13.64 6.66
N PRO A 197 -37.99 14.97 6.65
CA PRO A 197 -37.40 15.78 5.59
C PRO A 197 -35.88 15.78 5.71
N SER A 198 -35.19 15.36 4.65
CA SER A 198 -33.73 15.41 4.52
C SER A 198 -33.19 16.80 4.87
N ILE A 199 -32.05 16.87 5.56
CA ILE A 199 -31.32 18.11 5.82
C ILE A 199 -30.76 18.64 4.50
N SER A 200 -31.44 19.63 3.93
CA SER A 200 -31.18 20.18 2.60
C SER A 200 -30.22 21.38 2.59
N SER A 201 -29.55 21.69 3.71
CA SER A 201 -28.63 22.82 3.85
C SER A 201 -27.57 22.56 4.91
N GLU A 202 -26.38 23.13 4.73
CA GLU A 202 -25.25 23.03 5.67
C GLU A 202 -25.65 23.25 7.13
N VAL A 203 -25.24 22.32 8.00
CA VAL A 203 -25.41 22.44 9.44
C VAL A 203 -24.11 22.95 10.04
N ALA A 204 -24.16 24.11 10.71
CA ALA A 204 -23.00 24.69 11.38
C ALA A 204 -23.22 24.76 12.90
N VAL A 205 -22.27 24.26 13.68
CA VAL A 205 -22.17 24.56 15.12
C VAL A 205 -21.23 25.75 15.26
N HIS A 206 -21.79 26.92 15.53
CA HIS A 206 -21.05 28.19 15.58
C HIS A 206 -20.24 28.35 16.89
N PRO A 207 -19.31 29.32 16.95
CA PRO A 207 -18.57 29.61 18.17
C PRO A 207 -19.47 29.83 19.39
N GLU A 208 -19.06 29.29 20.54
CA GLU A 208 -19.80 29.31 21.82
C GLU A 208 -21.17 28.59 21.82
N GLN A 209 -21.59 27.96 20.72
CA GLN A 209 -22.74 27.06 20.71
C GLN A 209 -22.37 25.67 21.22
N ILE A 210 -23.26 25.07 22.00
CA ILE A 210 -23.17 23.69 22.47
C ILE A 210 -24.38 22.93 21.94
N VAL A 211 -24.16 22.03 20.99
CA VAL A 211 -25.18 21.12 20.47
C VAL A 211 -25.03 19.76 21.15
N ILE A 212 -26.10 19.26 21.75
CA ILE A 212 -26.18 17.91 22.31
C ILE A 212 -27.27 17.14 21.56
N VAL A 213 -26.89 16.01 20.98
CA VAL A 213 -27.80 15.08 20.30
C VAL A 213 -28.09 13.92 21.24
N ASP A 214 -29.38 13.63 21.45
CA ASP A 214 -29.83 12.55 22.31
C ASP A 214 -29.75 11.16 21.63
N PRO A 215 -29.49 10.08 22.38
CA PRO A 215 -29.34 8.72 21.85
C PRO A 215 -30.60 8.23 21.13
N GLY A 216 -30.41 7.57 19.98
CA GLY A 216 -31.50 7.14 19.10
C GLY A 216 -31.98 8.19 18.11
N SER A 217 -31.30 9.35 18.02
CA SER A 217 -31.59 10.35 16.99
C SER A 217 -30.99 9.93 15.65
N GLU A 218 -31.76 10.10 14.58
CA GLU A 218 -31.35 9.83 13.20
C GLU A 218 -31.38 11.14 12.38
N PHE A 219 -30.40 11.34 11.52
CA PHE A 219 -30.28 12.51 10.65
C PHE A 219 -29.90 12.09 9.23
N GLU A 220 -30.78 12.42 8.30
CA GLU A 220 -30.62 12.19 6.87
C GLU A 220 -30.16 13.49 6.19
N PHE A 221 -29.08 13.45 5.43
CA PHE A 221 -28.49 14.58 4.73
C PHE A 221 -28.73 14.50 3.22
N ALA A 222 -29.05 15.64 2.61
CA ALA A 222 -29.18 15.75 1.16
C ALA A 222 -27.79 15.67 0.46
N PRO A 223 -27.74 15.39 -0.86
CA PRO A 223 -26.49 15.22 -1.60
C PRO A 223 -25.52 16.39 -1.39
N GLY A 224 -24.26 16.08 -1.08
CA GLY A 224 -23.20 17.08 -0.89
C GLY A 224 -23.30 17.98 0.34
N ILE A 225 -24.34 17.85 1.19
CA ILE A 225 -24.50 18.63 2.43
C ILE A 225 -23.65 18.03 3.57
N GLY A 226 -23.08 18.87 4.43
CA GLY A 226 -22.31 18.43 5.61
C GLY A 226 -22.76 19.02 6.95
N LEU A 227 -22.13 18.51 8.02
CA LEU A 227 -22.16 19.12 9.36
C LEU A 227 -20.76 19.62 9.70
N THR A 228 -20.63 20.93 9.97
CA THR A 228 -19.37 21.58 10.34
C THR A 228 -19.41 22.11 11.78
N VAL A 229 -18.44 21.69 12.60
CA VAL A 229 -18.19 22.30 13.92
C VAL A 229 -17.12 23.38 13.76
N GLN A 230 -17.47 24.64 14.06
CA GLN A 230 -16.57 25.80 13.92
C GLN A 230 -15.71 25.99 15.19
N ASP A 231 -14.72 26.90 15.14
CA ASP A 231 -13.89 27.26 16.31
C ASP A 231 -14.77 27.56 17.54
N LYS A 232 -14.43 26.98 18.69
CA LYS A 232 -15.18 27.03 19.97
C LYS A 232 -16.61 26.48 19.96
N GLY A 233 -17.15 26.07 18.80
CA GLY A 233 -18.38 25.29 18.73
C GLY A 233 -18.15 23.90 19.34
N LYS A 234 -19.19 23.33 19.97
CA LYS A 234 -19.10 22.02 20.63
C LYS A 234 -20.27 21.13 20.22
N LEU A 235 -19.96 19.94 19.72
CA LEU A 235 -20.94 18.91 19.37
C LEU A 235 -20.75 17.68 20.25
N TYR A 236 -21.83 17.24 20.87
CA TYR A 236 -21.91 16.04 21.69
C TYR A 236 -22.92 15.07 21.07
N LEU A 237 -22.44 13.96 20.50
CA LEU A 237 -23.26 12.88 19.97
C LEU A 237 -23.28 11.75 21.01
N ASN A 238 -24.28 11.78 21.89
CA ASN A 238 -24.36 10.90 23.06
C ASN A 238 -25.15 9.61 22.75
N GLY A 239 -24.73 8.85 21.75
CA GLY A 239 -25.31 7.55 21.42
C GLY A 239 -25.06 6.51 22.52
N THR A 240 -25.77 5.39 22.45
CA THR A 240 -25.57 4.22 23.32
C THR A 240 -25.70 2.92 22.53
N VAL A 241 -25.18 1.80 23.04
CA VAL A 241 -25.34 0.47 22.39
C VAL A 241 -26.80 0.15 22.03
N ALA A 242 -27.75 0.47 22.91
CA ALA A 242 -29.17 0.18 22.70
C ALA A 242 -29.90 1.21 21.82
N LYS A 243 -29.31 2.41 21.66
CA LYS A 243 -29.85 3.54 20.91
C LYS A 243 -28.68 4.35 20.31
N PRO A 244 -28.06 3.87 19.22
CA PRO A 244 -27.01 4.60 18.54
C PRO A 244 -27.57 5.90 17.95
N ILE A 245 -26.69 6.85 17.64
CA ILE A 245 -27.04 7.99 16.76
C ILE A 245 -26.72 7.57 15.33
N ARG A 246 -27.53 7.95 14.34
CA ARG A 246 -27.32 7.60 12.94
C ARG A 246 -27.23 8.85 12.07
N LEU A 247 -26.15 8.98 11.31
CA LEU A 247 -25.91 10.04 10.33
C LEU A 247 -25.74 9.38 8.95
N PHE A 248 -26.62 9.69 8.01
CA PHE A 248 -26.64 9.06 6.67
C PHE A 248 -27.17 10.06 5.63
N GLY A 249 -27.19 9.70 4.35
CA GLY A 249 -27.83 10.51 3.31
C GLY A 249 -28.53 9.66 2.26
N GLU A 250 -29.46 10.27 1.52
CA GLU A 250 -30.13 9.64 0.36
C GLU A 250 -29.13 9.25 -0.74
N SER A 251 -27.99 9.96 -0.78
CA SER A 251 -26.82 9.68 -1.58
C SER A 251 -25.58 10.29 -0.90
N THR A 252 -24.44 10.34 -1.58
CA THR A 252 -23.18 10.88 -1.04
C THR A 252 -23.34 12.30 -0.47
N TRP A 253 -23.43 12.39 0.84
CA TRP A 253 -23.37 13.62 1.62
C TRP A 253 -21.92 13.92 2.01
N ARG A 254 -21.59 15.13 2.49
CA ARG A 254 -20.18 15.51 2.70
C ARG A 254 -19.55 14.80 3.89
N GLY A 255 -20.34 14.57 4.95
CA GLY A 255 -19.87 14.03 6.23
C GLY A 255 -19.73 15.08 7.34
N LEU A 256 -18.96 14.72 8.38
CA LEU A 256 -18.79 15.50 9.61
C LEU A 256 -17.39 16.14 9.67
N MET A 257 -17.31 17.47 9.63
CA MET A 257 -16.06 18.25 9.65
C MET A 257 -15.88 19.03 10.96
N ILE A 258 -14.72 18.91 11.61
CA ILE A 258 -14.42 19.59 12.88
C ILE A 258 -13.27 20.55 12.62
N LYS A 259 -13.58 21.85 12.44
CA LYS A 259 -12.59 22.91 12.19
C LYS A 259 -11.71 23.20 13.40
N PRO A 260 -10.55 23.86 13.22
CA PRO A 260 -9.59 24.09 14.29
C PRO A 260 -10.23 24.81 15.48
N GLY A 261 -10.00 24.27 16.67
CA GLY A 261 -10.54 24.78 17.92
C GLY A 261 -11.98 24.33 18.25
N GLY A 262 -12.72 23.81 17.26
CA GLY A 262 -14.03 23.16 17.45
C GLY A 262 -13.91 21.83 18.20
N THR A 263 -14.95 21.45 18.94
CA THR A 263 -14.95 20.27 19.83
C THR A 263 -15.98 19.23 19.38
N LEU A 264 -15.57 17.97 19.26
CA LEU A 264 -16.46 16.82 19.07
C LEU A 264 -16.26 15.82 20.20
N VAL A 265 -17.36 15.38 20.80
CA VAL A 265 -17.44 14.14 21.58
C VAL A 265 -18.49 13.25 20.93
N LEU A 266 -18.11 12.05 20.54
CA LEU A 266 -18.96 11.11 19.80
C LEU A 266 -18.88 9.73 20.45
N SER A 267 -20.02 9.21 20.87
CA SER A 267 -20.16 7.85 21.42
C SER A 267 -21.26 7.09 20.69
N HIS A 268 -20.98 5.86 20.27
CA HIS A 268 -21.92 4.94 19.62
C HIS A 268 -22.72 5.59 18.45
N THR A 269 -22.00 6.29 17.56
CA THR A 269 -22.59 6.90 16.35
C THR A 269 -22.25 6.08 15.11
N ILE A 270 -23.25 5.87 14.27
CA ILE A 270 -23.18 5.23 12.95
C ILE A 270 -23.14 6.34 11.90
N ILE A 271 -22.17 6.30 10.99
CA ILE A 271 -21.96 7.23 9.87
C ILE A 271 -21.94 6.41 8.58
N GLU A 272 -22.91 6.62 7.70
CA GLU A 272 -23.12 5.82 6.47
C GLU A 272 -23.07 6.71 5.22
N ASP A 273 -22.50 6.20 4.12
CA ASP A 273 -22.54 6.80 2.77
C ASP A 273 -22.02 8.25 2.64
N ALA A 274 -21.15 8.67 3.56
CA ALA A 274 -20.48 9.97 3.51
C ALA A 274 -19.34 9.99 2.47
N SER A 275 -19.05 11.16 1.91
CA SER A 275 -17.84 11.38 1.11
C SER A 275 -16.59 11.21 1.98
N ILE A 276 -16.50 11.95 3.08
CA ILE A 276 -15.51 11.78 4.14
C ILE A 276 -16.28 11.56 5.44
N GLY A 277 -16.22 10.37 6.03
CA GLY A 277 -17.03 10.04 7.22
C GLY A 277 -16.80 11.01 8.38
N LEU A 278 -15.53 11.22 8.73
CA LEU A 278 -15.10 12.15 9.77
C LEU A 278 -13.83 12.90 9.34
N TRP A 279 -13.90 14.22 9.23
CA TRP A 279 -12.77 15.10 8.89
C TRP A 279 -12.27 15.80 10.16
N ILE A 280 -11.15 15.33 10.69
CA ILE A 280 -10.51 15.78 11.93
C ILE A 280 -9.50 16.89 11.61
N ASP A 281 -9.95 18.15 11.72
CA ASP A 281 -9.14 19.36 11.57
C ASP A 281 -9.00 20.09 12.93
N SER A 282 -9.03 19.34 14.05
CA SER A 282 -8.97 19.86 15.42
C SER A 282 -8.36 18.89 16.44
N GLU A 283 -7.72 19.44 17.46
CA GLU A 283 -7.16 18.73 18.62
C GLU A 283 -8.21 18.24 19.64
N LYS A 284 -9.48 18.70 19.55
CA LYS A 284 -10.53 18.47 20.55
C LYS A 284 -11.58 17.46 20.07
N VAL A 285 -11.12 16.30 19.62
CA VAL A 285 -11.98 15.20 19.15
C VAL A 285 -11.84 13.99 20.08
N GLN A 286 -12.97 13.50 20.57
CA GLN A 286 -13.06 12.28 21.39
C GLN A 286 -14.08 11.33 20.76
N LEU A 287 -13.67 10.08 20.56
CA LEU A 287 -14.44 9.07 19.85
C LEU A 287 -14.57 7.82 20.74
N GLU A 288 -15.74 7.20 20.73
CA GLU A 288 -16.03 5.94 21.41
C GLU A 288 -16.98 5.11 20.54
N LYS A 289 -16.56 3.90 20.16
CA LYS A 289 -17.42 2.90 19.49
C LYS A 289 -18.20 3.46 18.29
N ALA A 290 -17.58 4.33 17.49
CA ALA A 290 -18.16 4.78 16.23
C ALA A 290 -18.17 3.63 15.22
N ARG A 291 -19.12 3.68 14.28
CA ARG A 291 -19.16 2.82 13.10
C ARG A 291 -19.23 3.72 11.87
N ILE A 292 -18.27 3.59 10.97
CA ILE A 292 -18.26 4.34 9.70
C ILE A 292 -18.26 3.33 8.57
N SER A 293 -19.23 3.43 7.65
CA SER A 293 -19.30 2.48 6.53
C SER A 293 -19.62 3.10 5.18
N ASP A 294 -19.13 2.42 4.13
CA ASP A 294 -19.42 2.69 2.72
C ASP A 294 -18.97 4.08 2.22
N SER A 295 -18.07 4.73 2.96
CA SER A 295 -17.53 6.06 2.68
C SER A 295 -16.80 6.14 1.34
N ILE A 296 -17.00 7.22 0.58
CA ILE A 296 -16.51 7.31 -0.81
C ILE A 296 -15.01 7.60 -0.90
N VAL A 297 -14.52 8.64 -0.23
CA VAL A 297 -13.13 9.12 -0.30
C VAL A 297 -12.33 8.59 0.88
N HIS A 298 -12.72 8.97 2.10
CA HIS A 298 -12.07 8.52 3.34
C HIS A 298 -13.13 8.18 4.39
N ALA A 299 -12.95 7.13 5.19
CA ALA A 299 -13.81 6.95 6.36
C ALA A 299 -13.43 7.97 7.45
N ILE A 300 -12.12 8.21 7.64
CA ILE A 300 -11.58 9.26 8.49
C ILE A 300 -10.44 9.98 7.76
N GLU A 301 -10.44 11.31 7.80
CA GLU A 301 -9.36 12.17 7.32
C GLU A 301 -8.75 12.94 8.50
N ILE A 302 -7.43 12.93 8.62
CA ILE A 302 -6.67 13.57 9.70
C ILE A 302 -5.76 14.65 9.12
N THR A 303 -6.01 15.92 9.47
CA THR A 303 -5.20 17.06 8.99
C THR A 303 -4.01 17.39 9.90
N ALA A 304 -3.17 18.33 9.46
CA ALA A 304 -2.13 18.98 10.26
C ALA A 304 -2.62 19.73 11.52
N LYS A 305 -3.93 19.94 11.72
CA LYS A 305 -4.52 20.58 12.92
C LYS A 305 -5.15 19.59 13.89
N ALA A 306 -5.22 18.31 13.52
CA ALA A 306 -5.62 17.25 14.43
C ALA A 306 -4.60 17.06 15.57
N GLY A 307 -5.06 16.51 16.69
CA GLY A 307 -4.20 16.14 17.81
C GLY A 307 -3.05 15.20 17.42
N ALA A 308 -1.98 15.19 18.22
CA ALA A 308 -0.82 14.32 18.01
C ALA A 308 -1.03 12.88 18.56
N ASP A 309 -2.08 12.65 19.35
CA ASP A 309 -2.55 11.34 19.77
C ASP A 309 -4.05 11.25 19.50
N ILE A 310 -4.45 10.30 18.65
CA ILE A 310 -5.83 10.09 18.21
C ILE A 310 -6.26 8.69 18.64
N ASP A 311 -7.07 8.67 19.70
CA ASP A 311 -7.78 7.47 20.14
C ASP A 311 -9.11 7.36 19.39
N PHE A 312 -9.23 6.31 18.59
CA PHE A 312 -10.48 5.99 17.90
C PHE A 312 -11.48 5.24 18.79
N GLY A 313 -11.17 4.96 20.05
CA GLY A 313 -12.15 4.45 21.03
C GLY A 313 -12.75 3.10 20.67
N TYR A 314 -11.96 2.23 20.01
CA TYR A 314 -12.39 0.94 19.47
C TYR A 314 -13.51 1.05 18.43
N SER A 315 -13.44 2.08 17.59
CA SER A 315 -14.35 2.28 16.46
C SER A 315 -14.06 1.31 15.31
N LEU A 316 -15.05 1.15 14.43
CA LEU A 316 -15.05 0.23 13.31
C LEU A 316 -15.28 1.00 11.99
N ILE A 317 -14.40 0.76 11.02
CA ILE A 317 -14.56 1.18 9.62
C ILE A 317 -14.87 -0.05 8.78
N GLU A 318 -15.89 0.03 7.92
CA GLU A 318 -16.29 -1.07 7.02
C GLU A 318 -16.47 -0.58 5.58
N ARG A 319 -15.96 -1.33 4.59
CA ARG A 319 -16.24 -1.08 3.17
C ARG A 319 -15.96 0.36 2.70
N ALA A 320 -14.94 1.01 3.29
CA ALA A 320 -14.47 2.29 2.78
C ALA A 320 -14.02 2.11 1.31
N LYS A 321 -14.62 2.88 0.40
CA LYS A 321 -14.38 2.75 -1.05
C LYS A 321 -13.04 3.38 -1.46
N GLY A 322 -12.63 4.44 -0.76
CA GLY A 322 -11.24 4.90 -0.71
C GLY A 322 -10.54 4.41 0.56
N THR A 323 -9.72 5.27 1.18
CA THR A 323 -8.91 4.91 2.36
C THR A 323 -9.76 4.80 3.63
N GLY A 324 -9.43 3.86 4.52
CA GLY A 324 -10.00 3.81 5.87
C GLY A 324 -9.63 5.06 6.68
N VAL A 325 -8.34 5.25 6.95
CA VAL A 325 -7.80 6.45 7.59
C VAL A 325 -6.77 7.11 6.67
N GLY A 326 -7.12 8.26 6.10
CA GLY A 326 -6.18 9.13 5.40
C GLY A 326 -5.54 10.13 6.35
N VAL A 327 -4.22 10.32 6.25
CA VAL A 327 -3.47 11.32 7.01
C VAL A 327 -2.80 12.30 6.03
N ASP A 328 -3.16 13.58 6.11
CA ASP A 328 -2.59 14.64 5.28
C ASP A 328 -1.15 14.99 5.64
N GLU A 329 -0.51 15.81 4.80
CA GLU A 329 0.80 16.42 5.09
C GLU A 329 0.77 17.12 6.46
N ARG A 330 1.58 16.60 7.39
CA ARG A 330 1.73 17.16 8.73
C ARG A 330 3.18 17.13 9.18
N LYS A 331 3.61 18.21 9.84
CA LYS A 331 4.99 18.44 10.31
C LYS A 331 5.19 18.04 11.77
N SER A 332 4.36 17.12 12.27
CA SER A 332 4.30 16.70 13.66
C SER A 332 4.10 15.19 13.76
N SER A 333 4.71 14.60 14.79
CA SER A 333 4.49 13.21 15.20
C SER A 333 3.00 12.91 15.38
N LEU A 334 2.61 11.64 15.14
CA LEU A 334 1.23 11.19 15.25
C LEU A 334 1.15 9.77 15.86
N THR A 335 0.29 9.63 16.86
CA THR A 335 -0.18 8.34 17.37
C THR A 335 -1.60 8.09 16.89
N ILE A 336 -1.84 6.93 16.28
CA ILE A 336 -3.16 6.40 15.91
C ILE A 336 -3.39 5.12 16.72
N ARG A 337 -4.55 5.00 17.38
CA ARG A 337 -4.84 3.81 18.19
C ARG A 337 -6.31 3.42 18.28
N ASN A 338 -6.53 2.15 18.60
CA ASN A 338 -7.83 1.55 18.91
C ASN A 338 -8.85 1.65 17.75
N ILE A 339 -8.49 1.16 16.56
CA ILE A 339 -9.40 1.09 15.40
C ILE A 339 -9.37 -0.26 14.69
N MET A 340 -10.53 -0.71 14.21
CA MET A 340 -10.68 -1.85 13.32
C MET A 340 -11.16 -1.36 11.95
N ILE A 341 -10.52 -1.85 10.88
CA ILE A 341 -10.84 -1.53 9.49
C ILE A 341 -11.06 -2.85 8.76
N ARG A 342 -12.18 -3.02 8.06
CA ARG A 342 -12.46 -4.24 7.28
C ARG A 342 -13.08 -3.99 5.91
N ASP A 343 -12.71 -4.85 4.98
CA ASP A 343 -13.30 -4.96 3.63
C ASP A 343 -13.20 -3.67 2.81
N GLY A 344 -12.13 -2.89 3.03
CA GLY A 344 -11.84 -1.66 2.31
C GLY A 344 -11.53 -1.91 0.83
N TRP A 345 -11.64 -0.88 0.00
CA TRP A 345 -11.31 -0.91 -1.43
C TRP A 345 -10.11 -0.01 -1.76
N GLY A 346 -9.86 1.05 -0.98
CA GLY A 346 -8.56 1.71 -0.88
C GLY A 346 -7.71 1.13 0.26
N SER A 347 -6.64 1.84 0.62
CA SER A 347 -5.73 1.44 1.71
C SER A 347 -6.43 1.47 3.09
N GLY A 348 -5.95 0.66 4.04
CA GLY A 348 -6.45 0.68 5.41
C GLY A 348 -6.07 1.99 6.13
N ILE A 349 -4.78 2.25 6.28
CA ILE A 349 -4.21 3.51 6.75
C ILE A 349 -3.17 4.00 5.74
N ASP A 350 -3.27 5.26 5.32
CA ASP A 350 -2.37 5.88 4.34
C ASP A 350 -1.89 7.26 4.80
N PHE A 351 -0.64 7.60 4.49
CA PHE A 351 0.01 8.83 4.92
C PHE A 351 0.55 9.63 3.72
N VAL A 352 0.03 10.83 3.56
CA VAL A 352 0.59 11.86 2.67
C VAL A 352 1.72 12.56 3.42
N SER A 353 2.97 12.29 3.05
CA SER A 353 4.18 12.94 3.61
C SER A 353 4.27 12.88 5.16
N PRO A 354 4.38 11.69 5.76
CA PRO A 354 4.49 11.53 7.21
C PRO A 354 5.84 12.07 7.73
N THR A 355 5.82 12.70 8.91
CA THR A 355 6.97 13.39 9.51
C THR A 355 7.13 13.03 10.98
N GLY A 356 8.37 12.96 11.48
CA GLY A 356 8.63 12.80 12.91
C GLY A 356 8.38 11.37 13.41
N ASP A 357 7.76 11.23 14.59
CA ASP A 357 7.50 9.92 15.20
C ASP A 357 6.08 9.45 14.88
N ILE A 358 5.94 8.29 14.23
CA ILE A 358 4.65 7.68 13.89
C ILE A 358 4.43 6.44 14.75
N HIS A 359 3.31 6.39 15.46
CA HIS A 359 2.95 5.25 16.32
C HIS A 359 1.56 4.73 15.95
N ILE A 360 1.45 3.43 15.67
CA ILE A 360 0.18 2.76 15.38
C ILE A 360 0.02 1.63 16.40
N VAL A 361 -1.00 1.74 17.26
CA VAL A 361 -1.15 0.88 18.44
C VAL A 361 -2.54 0.27 18.52
N ASN A 362 -2.64 -1.05 18.68
CA ASN A 362 -3.93 -1.75 18.80
C ASN A 362 -4.86 -1.45 17.61
N VAL A 363 -4.38 -1.79 16.41
CA VAL A 363 -5.07 -1.56 15.14
C VAL A 363 -5.22 -2.89 14.40
N SER A 364 -6.42 -3.14 13.87
CA SER A 364 -6.68 -4.31 13.02
C SER A 364 -7.14 -3.85 11.65
N VAL A 365 -6.50 -4.35 10.59
CA VAL A 365 -6.91 -4.13 9.20
C VAL A 365 -7.10 -5.49 8.53
N SER A 366 -8.31 -5.71 8.01
CA SER A 366 -8.68 -6.93 7.27
C SER A 366 -9.05 -6.55 5.84
N ASN A 367 -8.36 -7.10 4.83
CA ASN A 367 -8.58 -6.78 3.42
C ASN A 367 -8.57 -5.25 3.14
N GLY A 368 -7.41 -4.62 3.38
CA GLY A 368 -7.13 -3.21 3.06
C GLY A 368 -6.76 -2.93 1.60
N SER A 369 -7.20 -3.78 0.66
CA SER A 369 -7.21 -3.69 -0.81
C SER A 369 -5.97 -3.21 -1.61
N SER A 370 -5.34 -2.10 -1.25
CA SER A 370 -4.08 -1.62 -1.85
C SER A 370 -2.92 -1.92 -0.89
N TYR A 371 -2.91 -1.25 0.26
CA TYR A 371 -2.06 -1.54 1.41
C TYR A 371 -2.90 -1.53 2.67
N SER A 372 -2.67 -2.47 3.60
CA SER A 372 -3.32 -2.37 4.91
C SER A 372 -2.76 -1.21 5.73
N ILE A 373 -1.45 -0.97 5.68
CA ILE A 373 -0.81 0.26 6.19
C ILE A 373 0.29 0.68 5.21
N HIS A 374 0.30 1.96 4.81
CA HIS A 374 1.25 2.54 3.87
C HIS A 374 1.97 3.76 4.48
N ILE A 375 3.29 3.68 4.65
CA ILE A 375 4.13 4.74 5.21
C ILE A 375 5.37 4.92 4.33
N VAL A 376 5.42 6.00 3.56
CA VAL A 376 6.55 6.33 2.68
C VAL A 376 7.11 7.69 3.10
N GLU A 377 8.39 7.75 3.45
CA GLU A 377 9.06 9.01 3.82
C GLU A 377 9.06 10.01 2.65
N PHE A 378 8.74 11.27 2.95
CA PHE A 378 8.93 12.35 2.00
C PHE A 378 10.26 13.08 2.25
N PRO A 379 11.19 13.19 1.28
CA PRO A 379 12.55 13.70 1.52
C PRO A 379 12.64 15.12 2.13
N ALA A 380 11.63 15.98 1.95
CA ALA A 380 11.61 17.31 2.56
C ALA A 380 11.19 17.31 4.04
N PHE A 381 10.53 16.24 4.50
CA PHE A 381 9.99 16.10 5.86
C PHE A 381 10.34 14.70 6.40
N PRO A 382 11.53 14.52 7.00
CA PRO A 382 12.01 13.19 7.36
C PRO A 382 11.16 12.52 8.44
N LEU A 383 11.02 11.21 8.31
CA LEU A 383 10.61 10.35 9.41
C LEU A 383 11.76 10.27 10.43
N LYS A 384 11.39 10.26 11.71
CA LYS A 384 12.33 10.02 12.82
C LYS A 384 12.17 8.59 13.30
N SER A 385 10.95 8.17 13.63
CA SER A 385 10.67 6.78 13.95
C SER A 385 9.29 6.31 13.49
N VAL A 386 9.15 5.01 13.27
CA VAL A 386 7.86 4.34 13.01
C VAL A 386 7.72 3.16 13.97
N SER A 387 6.61 3.06 14.68
CA SER A 387 6.33 1.92 15.56
C SER A 387 4.94 1.34 15.33
N LEU A 388 4.87 0.05 15.01
CA LEU A 388 3.64 -0.74 14.95
C LEU A 388 3.60 -1.69 16.15
N ARG A 389 2.62 -1.55 17.04
CA ARG A 389 2.48 -2.40 18.23
C ARG A 389 1.08 -2.96 18.39
N ASN A 390 0.97 -4.28 18.57
CA ASN A 390 -0.32 -4.97 18.61
C ASN A 390 -1.15 -4.64 17.36
N VAL A 391 -0.51 -4.72 16.19
CA VAL A 391 -1.16 -4.51 14.90
C VAL A 391 -1.52 -5.88 14.30
N THR A 392 -2.75 -6.01 13.81
CA THR A 392 -3.20 -7.20 13.07
C THR A 392 -3.46 -6.83 11.62
N VAL A 393 -2.83 -7.54 10.69
CA VAL A 393 -3.11 -7.45 9.25
C VAL A 393 -3.50 -8.82 8.74
N SER A 394 -4.75 -8.96 8.31
CA SER A 394 -5.29 -10.25 7.87
C SER A 394 -6.07 -10.20 6.57
N ASP A 395 -6.20 -11.36 5.94
CA ASP A 395 -7.09 -11.60 4.79
C ASP A 395 -6.85 -10.61 3.63
N GLN A 396 -5.63 -10.08 3.50
CA GLN A 396 -5.22 -9.21 2.40
C GLN A 396 -5.03 -10.06 1.15
N THR A 397 -6.10 -10.17 0.36
CA THR A 397 -6.19 -11.04 -0.83
C THR A 397 -5.86 -10.33 -2.15
N ARG A 398 -5.58 -9.01 -2.08
CA ARG A 398 -5.34 -8.13 -3.23
C ARG A 398 -4.48 -6.94 -2.81
N GLY A 399 -3.96 -6.21 -3.79
CA GLY A 399 -3.10 -5.04 -3.57
C GLY A 399 -1.61 -5.34 -3.71
N HIS A 400 -0.80 -4.56 -3.02
CA HIS A 400 0.66 -4.59 -3.14
C HIS A 400 1.35 -5.22 -1.92
N ALA A 401 0.84 -4.98 -0.71
CA ALA A 401 1.32 -5.59 0.52
C ALA A 401 0.28 -5.47 1.66
N GLY A 402 0.53 -6.17 2.76
CA GLY A 402 -0.06 -5.86 4.06
C GLY A 402 0.46 -4.53 4.58
N VAL A 403 1.74 -4.47 4.94
CA VAL A 403 2.41 -3.25 5.43
C VAL A 403 3.59 -2.89 4.52
N LEU A 404 3.68 -1.62 4.11
CA LEU A 404 4.86 -1.03 3.48
C LEU A 404 5.39 0.12 4.34
N ILE A 405 6.67 0.07 4.70
CA ILE A 405 7.41 1.18 5.32
C ILE A 405 8.68 1.44 4.52
N THR A 406 8.86 2.65 3.98
CA THR A 406 10.10 3.04 3.29
C THR A 406 10.64 4.40 3.73
N GLY A 407 11.97 4.52 3.76
CA GLY A 407 12.62 5.80 4.07
C GLY A 407 14.15 5.79 3.92
N GLY A 408 14.72 6.98 3.70
CA GLY A 408 16.18 7.21 3.61
C GLY A 408 16.77 7.91 4.85
N LEU A 409 15.95 8.56 5.67
CA LEU A 409 16.37 9.32 6.86
C LEU A 409 15.79 8.80 8.18
N VAL A 410 14.80 7.91 8.14
CA VAL A 410 14.21 7.21 9.31
C VAL A 410 15.29 6.57 10.20
N GLU A 411 15.29 6.95 11.48
CA GLU A 411 16.32 6.53 12.44
C GLU A 411 15.95 5.20 13.12
N GLN A 412 14.66 4.90 13.28
CA GLN A 412 14.18 3.68 13.94
C GLN A 412 12.82 3.18 13.41
N ILE A 413 12.70 1.87 13.18
CA ILE A 413 11.45 1.17 12.85
C ILE A 413 11.27 0.01 13.83
N ASP A 414 10.18 -0.01 14.60
CA ASP A 414 9.85 -1.07 15.57
C ASP A 414 8.52 -1.75 15.21
N ILE A 415 8.54 -3.05 14.94
CA ILE A 415 7.36 -3.91 14.79
C ILE A 415 7.34 -4.88 15.98
N ASP A 416 6.30 -4.81 16.81
CA ASP A 416 6.23 -5.56 18.08
C ASP A 416 4.83 -6.13 18.35
N GLN A 417 4.78 -7.32 18.97
CA GLN A 417 3.56 -7.98 19.44
C GLN A 417 2.44 -8.08 18.38
N SER A 418 2.78 -8.20 17.10
CA SER A 418 1.84 -8.05 15.97
C SER A 418 1.50 -9.39 15.29
N LEU A 419 0.43 -9.41 14.49
CA LEU A 419 -0.09 -10.60 13.82
C LEU A 419 -0.35 -10.35 12.33
N PHE A 420 0.22 -11.18 11.47
CA PHE A 420 0.02 -11.16 10.03
C PHE A 420 -0.49 -12.53 9.58
N THR A 421 -1.72 -12.62 9.05
CA THR A 421 -2.31 -13.94 8.78
C THR A 421 -3.28 -13.99 7.60
N ARG A 422 -3.19 -15.05 6.78
CA ARG A 422 -4.04 -15.28 5.60
C ARG A 422 -3.91 -14.18 4.53
N ASN A 423 -2.76 -13.54 4.44
CA ASN A 423 -2.44 -12.59 3.37
C ASN A 423 -1.90 -13.36 2.15
N THR A 424 -2.43 -13.10 0.96
CA THR A 424 -1.97 -13.69 -0.32
C THR A 424 -1.09 -12.72 -1.12
N VAL A 425 -0.71 -11.61 -0.49
CA VAL A 425 0.30 -10.63 -0.94
C VAL A 425 1.37 -10.52 0.15
N PRO A 426 2.52 -9.87 -0.09
CA PRO A 426 3.59 -9.77 0.89
C PRO A 426 3.10 -9.15 2.20
N SER A 427 3.35 -9.81 3.34
CA SER A 427 2.74 -9.38 4.62
C SER A 427 3.40 -8.11 5.18
N LEU A 428 4.73 -8.01 5.10
CA LEU A 428 5.51 -6.87 5.60
C LEU A 428 6.71 -6.59 4.68
N ILE A 429 6.78 -5.36 4.16
CA ILE A 429 7.92 -4.85 3.40
C ILE A 429 8.49 -3.64 4.14
N ILE A 430 9.80 -3.67 4.43
CA ILE A 430 10.54 -2.55 5.01
C ILE A 430 11.76 -2.26 4.13
N GLY A 431 11.83 -1.06 3.54
CA GLY A 431 12.93 -0.62 2.68
C GLY A 431 13.62 0.62 3.24
N VAL A 432 14.86 0.47 3.70
CA VAL A 432 15.64 1.55 4.33
C VAL A 432 16.87 1.87 3.49
N GLU A 433 16.84 2.95 2.71
CA GLU A 433 17.93 3.32 1.78
C GLU A 433 19.18 3.94 2.45
N CYS A 434 19.16 4.11 3.78
CA CYS A 434 19.90 5.18 4.46
C CYS A 434 21.39 5.31 4.05
N ARG A 435 21.85 6.56 3.91
CA ARG A 435 23.21 6.89 3.40
C ARG A 435 24.13 7.60 4.38
N GLN A 436 23.61 8.22 5.45
CA GLN A 436 24.39 9.04 6.38
C GLN A 436 24.01 8.84 7.85
N ARG A 437 22.72 8.80 8.17
CA ARG A 437 22.22 8.61 9.53
C ARG A 437 21.92 7.15 9.80
N LYS A 438 22.46 6.61 10.90
CA LYS A 438 22.21 5.22 11.31
C LYS A 438 20.72 4.94 11.45
N SER A 439 20.26 3.87 10.82
CA SER A 439 18.88 3.40 10.93
C SER A 439 18.81 2.03 11.61
N ARG A 440 17.75 1.78 12.37
CA ARG A 440 17.55 0.54 13.13
C ARG A 440 16.17 -0.04 12.88
N THR A 441 16.09 -1.23 12.32
CA THR A 441 14.84 -1.99 12.17
C THR A 441 14.79 -3.11 13.20
N HIS A 442 13.73 -3.15 14.00
CA HIS A 442 13.45 -4.20 14.97
C HIS A 442 12.11 -4.85 14.63
N LEU A 443 12.12 -6.16 14.39
CA LEU A 443 10.94 -7.01 14.22
C LEU A 443 10.96 -8.05 15.33
N ARG A 444 10.06 -7.92 16.31
CA ARG A 444 10.04 -8.77 17.51
C ARG A 444 8.66 -9.24 17.92
N ASN A 445 8.60 -10.39 18.60
CA ASN A 445 7.38 -10.98 19.18
C ASN A 445 6.19 -11.03 18.21
N THR A 446 6.44 -11.12 16.91
CA THR A 446 5.42 -11.00 15.85
C THR A 446 5.16 -12.37 15.23
N THR A 447 3.88 -12.67 15.00
CA THR A 447 3.44 -13.94 14.41
C THR A 447 3.03 -13.74 12.97
N PHE A 448 3.58 -14.56 12.07
CA PHE A 448 3.19 -14.66 10.68
C PHE A 448 2.63 -16.05 10.42
N ARG A 449 1.32 -16.17 10.14
CA ARG A 449 0.64 -17.47 10.01
C ARG A 449 -0.22 -17.61 8.75
N ASN A 450 -0.04 -18.71 8.01
CA ASN A 450 -0.85 -19.06 6.83
C ASN A 450 -0.90 -17.96 5.76
N ASN A 451 0.19 -17.22 5.55
CA ASN A 451 0.32 -16.30 4.42
C ASN A 451 0.80 -17.07 3.18
N GLU A 452 0.57 -16.55 1.97
CA GLU A 452 0.82 -17.27 0.71
C GLU A 452 1.80 -16.58 -0.25
N ASP A 453 2.48 -15.49 0.14
CA ASP A 453 3.50 -14.82 -0.67
C ASP A 453 4.75 -14.51 0.20
N LEU A 454 5.72 -13.76 -0.30
CA LEU A 454 6.90 -13.31 0.46
C LEU A 454 6.48 -12.66 1.78
N VAL A 455 6.67 -13.37 2.89
CA VAL A 455 6.03 -13.02 4.15
C VAL A 455 6.65 -11.76 4.75
N VAL A 456 7.99 -11.71 4.81
CA VAL A 456 8.74 -10.54 5.27
C VAL A 456 9.87 -10.23 4.30
N HIS A 457 9.90 -9.00 3.81
CA HIS A 457 11.01 -8.44 3.05
C HIS A 457 11.63 -7.27 3.81
N LEU A 458 12.90 -7.41 4.20
CA LEU A 458 13.72 -6.35 4.77
C LEU A 458 14.85 -6.00 3.79
N ASP A 459 14.90 -4.76 3.32
CA ASP A 459 16.03 -4.21 2.56
C ASP A 459 16.69 -3.08 3.36
N VAL A 460 18.01 -3.21 3.58
CA VAL A 460 18.76 -2.48 4.60
C VAL A 460 20.03 -1.87 4.00
N GLY A 461 19.97 -0.58 3.74
CA GLY A 461 21.04 0.20 3.11
C GLY A 461 22.27 0.46 3.98
N GLU A 462 23.11 1.37 3.49
CA GLU A 462 24.53 1.52 3.85
C GLU A 462 24.81 1.80 5.33
N CYS A 463 23.85 2.37 6.05
CA CYS A 463 23.91 2.67 7.47
C CYS A 463 22.83 1.97 8.32
N GLY A 464 22.20 0.92 7.78
CA GLY A 464 21.11 0.20 8.45
C GLY A 464 21.57 -0.94 9.36
N SER A 465 20.74 -1.22 10.35
CA SER A 465 20.73 -2.45 11.16
C SER A 465 19.35 -3.10 11.08
N ALA A 466 19.31 -4.43 11.14
CA ALA A 466 18.07 -5.19 11.28
C ALA A 466 18.21 -6.22 12.39
N SER A 467 17.13 -6.42 13.13
CA SER A 467 17.03 -7.30 14.29
C SER A 467 15.69 -8.01 14.24
N VAL A 468 15.70 -9.27 13.83
CA VAL A 468 14.53 -10.16 13.72
C VAL A 468 14.63 -11.16 14.87
N ILE A 469 13.88 -10.92 15.96
CA ILE A 469 14.06 -11.63 17.23
C ILE A 469 12.73 -12.16 17.79
N GLN A 470 12.69 -13.43 18.22
CA GLN A 470 11.52 -14.02 18.90
C GLN A 470 10.21 -13.94 18.08
N ASN A 471 10.28 -14.14 16.76
CA ASN A 471 9.12 -14.20 15.88
C ASN A 471 8.72 -15.64 15.56
N SER A 472 7.43 -15.86 15.26
CA SER A 472 6.89 -17.16 14.89
C SER A 472 6.36 -17.12 13.45
N PHE A 473 7.06 -17.79 12.54
CA PHE A 473 6.67 -18.00 11.15
C PHE A 473 6.08 -19.39 11.00
N LEU A 474 4.76 -19.48 10.91
CA LEU A 474 4.00 -20.72 11.02
C LEU A 474 3.19 -20.98 9.75
N GLU A 475 3.39 -22.13 9.12
CA GLU A 475 2.49 -22.64 8.07
C GLU A 475 2.31 -21.73 6.84
N ASN A 476 3.26 -20.84 6.55
CA ASN A 476 3.21 -19.94 5.39
C ASN A 476 3.65 -20.67 4.10
N ASN A 477 3.25 -20.13 2.94
CA ASN A 477 3.74 -20.45 1.59
C ASN A 477 3.64 -21.92 1.19
N LYS A 478 2.59 -22.61 1.65
CA LYS A 478 2.32 -24.02 1.34
C LYS A 478 2.06 -24.29 -0.16
N ALA A 479 1.67 -23.29 -0.94
CA ALA A 479 1.22 -23.45 -2.33
C ALA A 479 2.10 -22.75 -3.38
N THR A 480 2.87 -21.72 -3.01
CA THR A 480 3.32 -20.68 -3.96
C THR A 480 4.82 -20.63 -4.22
N GLY A 481 5.64 -21.45 -3.54
CA GLY A 481 7.08 -21.55 -3.80
C GLY A 481 7.93 -20.38 -3.26
N HIS A 482 7.35 -19.21 -3.02
CA HIS A 482 8.05 -18.07 -2.42
C HIS A 482 8.55 -18.36 -1.00
N GLY A 483 9.72 -17.86 -0.63
CA GLY A 483 10.26 -18.03 0.71
C GLY A 483 9.65 -17.07 1.74
N VAL A 484 9.93 -17.32 3.02
CA VAL A 484 9.28 -16.63 4.15
C VAL A 484 9.97 -15.30 4.50
N LEU A 485 11.25 -15.34 4.88
CA LEU A 485 12.03 -14.16 5.23
C LEU A 485 13.08 -13.87 4.14
N LEU A 486 13.04 -12.69 3.53
CA LEU A 486 14.11 -12.15 2.70
C LEU A 486 14.77 -10.98 3.44
N LEU A 487 16.07 -11.08 3.70
CA LEU A 487 16.86 -10.03 4.32
C LEU A 487 18.04 -9.67 3.40
N ASN A 488 17.94 -8.49 2.77
CA ASN A 488 18.97 -7.89 1.96
C ASN A 488 19.69 -6.78 2.75
N ALA A 489 21.01 -6.71 2.65
CA ALA A 489 21.80 -5.63 3.21
C ALA A 489 22.90 -5.15 2.25
N ALA A 490 23.10 -3.84 2.13
CA ALA A 490 24.17 -3.25 1.34
C ALA A 490 25.02 -2.32 2.22
N ARG A 491 26.33 -2.52 2.32
CA ARG A 491 27.23 -1.86 3.29
C ARG A 491 28.44 -1.18 2.66
N LYS A 492 28.90 -0.10 3.29
CA LYS A 492 30.20 0.55 3.00
C LYS A 492 31.14 0.54 4.21
N GLU A 493 32.44 0.46 3.91
CA GLU A 493 33.57 0.42 4.86
C GLU A 493 33.63 1.51 5.93
N LYS A 494 33.04 2.68 5.68
CA LYS A 494 33.33 3.89 6.46
C LYS A 494 32.41 4.12 7.66
N LEU A 495 31.50 3.20 7.96
CA LEU A 495 30.56 3.31 9.08
C LEU A 495 30.79 2.20 10.12
N PRO A 496 30.63 2.50 11.42
CA PRO A 496 30.78 1.48 12.47
C PRO A 496 29.80 0.33 12.23
N ALA A 497 30.28 -0.91 12.33
CA ALA A 497 29.52 -2.11 12.04
C ALA A 497 28.26 -2.23 12.91
N LEU A 498 27.12 -1.80 12.38
CA LEU A 498 25.81 -2.10 12.92
C LEU A 498 25.52 -3.59 12.75
N PRO A 499 24.82 -4.29 13.66
CA PRO A 499 24.58 -5.72 13.48
C PRO A 499 23.38 -5.99 12.56
N ILE A 500 23.43 -7.12 11.85
CA ILE A 500 22.24 -7.77 11.27
C ILE A 500 22.02 -9.06 12.05
N VAL A 501 20.92 -9.17 12.78
CA VAL A 501 20.64 -10.28 13.70
C VAL A 501 19.32 -10.94 13.35
N VAL A 502 19.34 -12.26 13.18
CA VAL A 502 18.16 -13.12 13.13
C VAL A 502 18.30 -14.16 14.24
N GLU A 503 17.65 -13.94 15.39
CA GLU A 503 17.88 -14.71 16.61
C GLU A 503 16.60 -15.22 17.29
N ALA A 504 16.62 -16.48 17.75
CA ALA A 504 15.54 -17.08 18.54
C ALA A 504 14.14 -17.05 17.85
N ASN A 505 14.08 -17.15 16.53
CA ASN A 505 12.83 -17.26 15.78
C ASN A 505 12.43 -18.72 15.53
N GLU A 506 11.13 -18.98 15.42
CA GLU A 506 10.58 -20.27 15.00
C GLU A 506 10.09 -20.20 13.55
N PHE A 507 10.59 -21.09 12.70
CA PHE A 507 10.11 -21.32 11.34
C PHE A 507 9.56 -22.75 11.28
N SER A 508 8.24 -22.91 11.36
CA SER A 508 7.60 -24.23 11.48
C SER A 508 6.50 -24.45 10.44
N GLY A 509 6.57 -25.57 9.72
CA GLY A 509 5.56 -25.98 8.74
C GLY A 509 5.40 -25.06 7.53
N ASN A 510 6.37 -24.16 7.29
CA ASN A 510 6.37 -23.29 6.12
C ASN A 510 6.76 -24.11 4.88
N GLY A 511 6.08 -23.85 3.76
CA GLY A 511 6.52 -24.22 2.43
C GLY A 511 7.44 -23.16 1.81
N GLY A 512 7.57 -23.22 0.49
CA GLY A 512 8.46 -22.33 -0.28
C GLY A 512 9.90 -22.84 -0.42
N GLU A 513 10.71 -22.13 -1.20
CA GLU A 513 12.12 -22.46 -1.44
C GLU A 513 12.97 -22.31 -0.15
N TYR A 514 12.61 -21.38 0.74
CA TYR A 514 13.40 -21.06 1.94
C TYR A 514 12.59 -20.51 3.12
N ALA A 515 13.00 -20.87 4.34
CA ALA A 515 12.59 -20.20 5.57
C ALA A 515 13.22 -18.80 5.66
N ALA A 516 14.50 -18.67 5.33
CA ALA A 516 15.21 -17.40 5.30
C ALA A 516 16.24 -17.36 4.16
N MET A 517 16.27 -16.26 3.41
CA MET A 517 17.34 -15.91 2.48
C MET A 517 18.09 -14.70 3.03
N LEU A 518 19.40 -14.88 3.23
CA LEU A 518 20.31 -13.91 3.84
C LEU A 518 21.32 -13.44 2.79
N ALA A 519 21.19 -12.17 2.38
CA ALA A 519 22.07 -11.52 1.43
C ALA A 519 22.74 -10.29 2.06
N MET A 520 24.04 -10.15 1.83
CA MET A 520 24.76 -8.92 2.21
C MET A 520 25.85 -8.60 1.19
N HIS A 521 25.93 -7.35 0.77
CA HIS A 521 26.91 -6.85 -0.19
C HIS A 521 27.71 -5.72 0.45
N GLY A 522 29.02 -5.61 0.18
CA GLY A 522 29.86 -4.53 0.72
C GLY A 522 31.31 -4.94 0.95
N LEU A 523 32.18 -3.95 1.20
CA LEU A 523 33.63 -4.18 1.32
C LEU A 523 34.11 -4.50 2.76
N SER A 524 33.27 -4.32 3.78
CA SER A 524 33.61 -4.61 5.19
C SER A 524 32.37 -5.04 5.96
N ALA A 525 32.15 -6.35 6.07
CA ALA A 525 30.85 -6.88 6.46
C ALA A 525 30.93 -8.10 7.40
N ASP A 526 31.78 -8.07 8.43
CA ASP A 526 31.75 -9.06 9.52
C ASP A 526 30.74 -8.66 10.61
N ASN A 527 29.42 -8.73 10.36
CA ASN A 527 28.42 -8.52 11.43
C ASN A 527 27.00 -9.11 11.19
N GLY A 528 26.85 -10.14 10.35
CA GLY A 528 25.61 -10.90 10.22
C GLY A 528 25.56 -12.11 11.15
N THR A 529 24.45 -12.34 11.84
CA THR A 529 24.23 -13.55 12.65
C THR A 529 22.85 -14.15 12.41
N PHE A 530 22.82 -15.49 12.25
CA PHE A 530 21.62 -16.32 12.28
C PHE A 530 21.81 -17.36 13.39
N ARG A 531 21.16 -17.18 14.53
CA ARG A 531 21.48 -17.92 15.77
C ARG A 531 20.28 -18.34 16.60
N GLY A 532 20.32 -19.54 17.18
CA GLY A 532 19.27 -19.98 18.11
C GLY A 532 17.89 -20.11 17.49
N ASN A 533 17.79 -20.09 16.15
CA ASN A 533 16.52 -20.26 15.45
C ASN A 533 16.18 -21.75 15.35
N ARG A 534 14.88 -22.03 15.32
CA ARG A 534 14.34 -23.37 15.09
C ARG A 534 13.74 -23.41 13.69
N VAL A 535 14.29 -24.23 12.81
CA VAL A 535 13.93 -24.28 11.39
C VAL A 535 13.45 -25.69 11.05
N ILE A 536 12.17 -25.81 10.71
CA ILE A 536 11.50 -27.09 10.48
C ILE A 536 10.88 -27.06 9.07
N VAL A 537 11.14 -28.11 8.27
CA VAL A 537 10.66 -28.34 6.89
C VAL A 537 11.28 -27.48 5.77
N ALA A 538 11.93 -26.34 6.05
CA ALA A 538 12.44 -25.44 5.01
C ALA A 538 13.94 -25.08 5.19
N SER A 539 14.60 -24.71 4.08
CA SER A 539 16.04 -24.40 4.05
C SER A 539 16.36 -22.95 4.44
N VAL A 540 17.59 -22.70 4.89
CA VAL A 540 18.19 -21.35 4.98
C VAL A 540 19.16 -21.16 3.82
N ILE A 541 19.01 -20.08 3.06
CA ILE A 541 19.89 -19.71 1.95
C ILE A 541 20.82 -18.58 2.38
N VAL A 542 22.12 -18.73 2.12
CA VAL A 542 23.14 -17.71 2.36
C VAL A 542 23.86 -17.39 1.05
N THR A 543 23.86 -16.12 0.64
CA THR A 543 24.46 -15.66 -0.63
C THR A 543 25.73 -14.83 -0.44
N SER A 544 26.20 -14.64 0.81
CA SER A 544 27.39 -13.85 1.12
C SER A 544 28.18 -14.39 2.32
N PRO A 545 29.49 -14.10 2.43
CA PRO A 545 30.34 -14.61 3.52
C PRO A 545 30.11 -13.93 4.89
N TYR A 546 29.20 -12.97 4.93
CA TYR A 546 29.08 -11.97 5.99
C TYR A 546 28.18 -12.40 7.15
N TYR A 547 27.71 -13.66 7.12
CA TYR A 547 26.84 -14.27 8.12
C TYR A 547 27.52 -15.43 8.84
N ARG A 548 27.30 -15.51 10.16
CA ARG A 548 27.58 -16.68 10.99
C ARG A 548 26.28 -17.40 11.32
N ILE A 549 26.21 -18.68 10.99
CA ILE A 549 25.03 -19.54 11.16
C ILE A 549 25.32 -20.46 12.36
N ASN A 550 25.05 -20.03 13.58
CA ASN A 550 25.57 -20.72 14.78
C ASN A 550 24.45 -21.13 15.75
N ALA A 551 24.55 -22.33 16.33
CA ALA A 551 23.63 -22.81 17.38
C ALA A 551 22.13 -22.78 17.01
N ASN A 552 21.76 -23.17 15.79
CA ASN A 552 20.36 -23.35 15.36
C ASN A 552 19.92 -24.83 15.44
N GLU A 553 18.61 -25.07 15.53
CA GLU A 553 17.99 -26.39 15.44
C GLU A 553 17.34 -26.56 14.05
N PHE A 554 17.86 -27.47 13.24
CA PHE A 554 17.32 -27.80 11.92
C PHE A 554 16.63 -29.17 11.96
N SER A 555 15.38 -29.24 11.53
CA SER A 555 14.61 -30.49 11.49
C SER A 555 13.83 -30.58 10.18
N ASN A 556 14.49 -31.08 9.15
CA ASN A 556 13.98 -31.04 7.79
C ASN A 556 13.94 -32.43 7.13
N PRO A 557 12.84 -33.18 7.30
CA PRO A 557 12.68 -34.49 6.67
C PRO A 557 12.25 -34.43 5.19
N PHE A 558 12.04 -33.24 4.61
CA PHE A 558 11.39 -33.09 3.30
C PHE A 558 12.17 -32.28 2.26
N SER A 559 12.94 -31.27 2.65
CA SER A 559 13.79 -30.53 1.71
C SER A 559 15.15 -31.23 1.55
N VAL A 560 15.82 -30.94 0.43
CA VAL A 560 17.09 -31.58 0.06
C VAL A 560 18.22 -31.23 1.03
N HIS A 561 18.18 -30.02 1.63
CA HIS A 561 19.25 -29.47 2.48
C HIS A 561 18.72 -28.50 3.53
N ASP A 562 19.37 -28.44 4.70
CA ASP A 562 19.08 -27.45 5.75
C ASP A 562 19.68 -26.08 5.44
N LEU A 563 20.92 -26.06 4.93
CA LEU A 563 21.67 -24.86 4.57
C LEU A 563 22.12 -24.91 3.11
N ASP A 564 21.79 -23.89 2.32
CA ASP A 564 22.24 -23.69 0.93
C ASP A 564 23.14 -22.46 0.83
N VAL A 565 24.45 -22.69 0.65
CA VAL A 565 25.47 -21.65 0.52
C VAL A 565 25.76 -21.40 -0.96
N ARG A 566 25.15 -20.34 -1.50
CA ARG A 566 25.27 -19.91 -2.89
C ARG A 566 26.56 -19.11 -3.09
N SER A 567 27.69 -19.83 -3.08
CA SER A 567 29.05 -19.30 -3.25
C SER A 567 29.68 -19.71 -4.59
N ASN A 568 30.63 -18.92 -5.06
CA ASN A 568 31.52 -19.24 -6.19
C ASN A 568 32.78 -20.02 -5.75
N GLY A 569 32.91 -20.37 -4.47
CA GLY A 569 34.09 -21.02 -3.91
C GLY A 569 35.12 -20.08 -3.26
N SER A 570 35.04 -18.76 -3.48
CA SER A 570 36.11 -17.83 -3.08
C SER A 570 36.04 -17.37 -1.62
N TRP A 571 35.07 -17.84 -0.84
CA TRP A 571 34.82 -17.41 0.54
C TRP A 571 34.15 -18.50 1.38
N LYS A 572 34.14 -18.32 2.71
CA LYS A 572 33.66 -19.33 3.66
C LYS A 572 32.58 -18.80 4.61
N VAL A 573 31.60 -19.64 4.95
CA VAL A 573 30.60 -19.42 6.01
C VAL A 573 31.04 -20.13 7.29
N GLU A 574 30.86 -19.50 8.44
CA GLU A 574 30.93 -20.18 9.73
C GLU A 574 29.56 -20.77 10.08
N ALA A 575 29.50 -22.09 10.28
CA ALA A 575 28.25 -22.83 10.51
C ALA A 575 28.34 -23.73 11.76
N ILE A 576 28.75 -23.17 12.91
CA ILE A 576 29.23 -23.93 14.07
C ILE A 576 28.14 -24.19 15.11
N GLY A 577 28.09 -25.42 15.64
CA GLY A 577 27.27 -25.79 16.80
C GLY A 577 25.78 -25.92 16.48
N ASN A 578 25.41 -26.02 15.21
CA ASN A 578 24.03 -26.28 14.79
C ASN A 578 23.71 -27.76 14.98
N ASN A 579 22.45 -28.04 15.34
CA ASN A 579 21.92 -29.40 15.35
C ASN A 579 21.23 -29.66 14.01
N TRP A 580 21.89 -30.44 13.15
CA TRP A 580 21.41 -30.81 11.81
C TRP A 580 20.48 -32.02 11.78
N HIS A 581 20.29 -32.73 12.92
CA HIS A 581 19.54 -34.00 12.99
C HIS A 581 19.99 -35.11 12.00
N THR A 582 21.15 -34.97 11.35
CA THR A 582 21.79 -35.96 10.47
C THR A 582 23.30 -35.96 10.70
N THR A 583 23.96 -37.10 10.49
CA THR A 583 25.43 -37.21 10.43
C THR A 583 25.97 -37.04 9.01
N ASP A 584 25.11 -37.14 7.99
CA ASP A 584 25.46 -36.93 6.59
C ASP A 584 25.42 -35.44 6.27
N MET A 585 26.56 -34.79 6.42
CA MET A 585 26.72 -33.36 6.16
C MET A 585 26.49 -32.97 4.69
N THR A 586 26.54 -33.92 3.74
CA THR A 586 26.23 -33.66 2.33
C THR A 586 24.73 -33.55 2.06
N LYS A 587 23.91 -34.12 2.96
CA LYS A 587 22.46 -33.85 3.01
C LYS A 587 22.20 -32.54 3.75
N ALA A 588 22.75 -32.33 4.94
CA ALA A 588 22.51 -31.10 5.70
C ALA A 588 22.90 -29.82 4.94
N ILE A 589 24.00 -29.84 4.19
CA ILE A 589 24.61 -28.63 3.63
C ILE A 589 24.89 -28.78 2.13
N ARG A 590 24.31 -27.88 1.34
CA ARG A 590 24.68 -27.63 -0.05
C ARG A 590 25.66 -26.47 -0.12
N ALA A 591 26.90 -26.75 -0.47
CA ALA A 591 27.93 -25.74 -0.63
C ALA A 591 29.07 -26.25 -1.54
N PRO A 592 29.81 -25.37 -2.24
CA PRO A 592 31.06 -25.76 -2.88
C PRO A 592 32.08 -26.30 -1.86
N GLU A 593 32.98 -27.19 -2.29
CA GLU A 593 33.92 -27.84 -1.38
C GLU A 593 34.82 -26.81 -0.65
N GLY A 594 34.92 -26.94 0.68
CA GLY A 594 35.75 -26.08 1.51
C GLY A 594 35.17 -24.69 1.84
N THR A 595 33.96 -24.34 1.39
CA THR A 595 33.31 -23.04 1.69
C THR A 595 32.49 -23.01 2.99
N VAL A 596 32.44 -24.09 3.76
CA VAL A 596 31.76 -24.11 5.06
C VAL A 596 32.72 -24.58 6.14
N LYS A 597 32.77 -23.82 7.24
CA LYS A 597 33.57 -24.11 8.42
C LYS A 597 32.66 -24.64 9.51
N LEU A 598 32.77 -25.95 9.75
CA LEU A 598 32.11 -26.69 10.82
C LEU A 598 33.04 -26.83 12.04
N LYS A 599 32.49 -27.26 13.18
CA LYS A 599 33.29 -27.70 14.33
C LYS A 599 33.97 -29.03 14.03
N ALA A 600 35.15 -29.29 14.59
CA ALA A 600 35.91 -30.53 14.32
C ALA A 600 35.10 -31.83 14.58
N ASP A 601 34.22 -31.80 15.58
CA ASP A 601 33.37 -32.94 15.96
C ASP A 601 32.18 -33.16 14.99
N GLU A 602 31.85 -32.16 14.17
CA GLU A 602 30.74 -32.18 13.18
C GLU A 602 31.20 -32.70 11.79
N VAL A 603 32.50 -32.99 11.61
CA VAL A 603 33.12 -33.30 10.30
C VAL A 603 33.03 -34.80 9.92
N LEU A 604 32.48 -35.65 10.79
CA LEU A 604 32.51 -37.11 10.64
C LEU A 604 31.25 -37.71 9.99
N THR A 605 31.19 -37.69 8.66
CA THR A 605 31.58 -38.87 7.86
C THR A 605 31.47 -38.60 6.37
N LYS A 606 32.53 -38.88 5.62
CA LYS A 606 32.46 -39.07 4.16
C LYS A 606 31.80 -40.43 3.93
N PRO A 607 30.66 -40.55 3.23
CA PRO A 607 30.13 -41.87 2.90
C PRO A 607 31.15 -42.60 2.04
N ASP A 608 31.41 -43.85 2.40
CA ASP A 608 32.29 -44.71 1.62
C ASP A 608 31.71 -44.94 0.22
N ILE A 609 32.56 -45.11 -0.79
CA ILE A 609 32.14 -45.09 -2.20
C ILE A 609 31.30 -46.33 -2.52
N GLN A 610 29.98 -46.19 -2.38
CA GLN A 610 29.00 -47.11 -2.98
C GLN A 610 28.53 -46.57 -4.32
N LEU A 611 28.39 -47.47 -5.30
CA LEU A 611 28.27 -47.12 -6.72
C LEU A 611 27.08 -46.18 -6.97
N LEU A 612 27.36 -45.09 -7.70
CA LEU A 612 26.34 -44.20 -8.24
C LEU A 612 25.34 -45.01 -9.09
N PRO A 613 24.01 -44.89 -8.85
CA PRO A 613 23.03 -45.43 -9.78
C PRO A 613 23.14 -44.71 -11.14
N GLY A 614 22.91 -45.45 -12.23
CA GLY A 614 23.24 -45.04 -13.60
C GLY A 614 22.58 -43.75 -14.14
N ASN A 615 21.68 -43.11 -13.38
CA ASN A 615 20.99 -41.87 -13.75
C ASN A 615 21.65 -40.58 -13.20
N SER A 616 22.83 -40.65 -12.58
CA SER A 616 23.48 -39.50 -11.92
C SER A 616 23.72 -38.29 -12.83
N GLN A 617 23.94 -38.50 -14.14
CA GLN A 617 24.11 -37.43 -15.13
C GLN A 617 22.83 -36.59 -15.34
N CYS A 618 21.66 -37.09 -14.93
CA CYS A 618 20.36 -36.42 -15.03
C CYS A 618 19.81 -36.01 -13.64
N ALA A 619 20.68 -35.77 -12.65
CA ALA A 619 20.26 -35.28 -11.33
C ALA A 619 19.49 -33.95 -11.41
N HIS A 620 19.82 -33.10 -12.38
CA HIS A 620 19.11 -31.84 -12.68
C HIS A 620 17.73 -32.03 -13.34
N LEU A 621 17.38 -33.27 -13.70
CA LEU A 621 16.08 -33.72 -14.25
C LEU A 621 15.47 -34.80 -13.34
N ASN A 622 15.60 -34.63 -12.01
CA ASN A 622 15.01 -35.50 -10.99
C ASN A 622 15.28 -37.01 -11.22
N TYR A 623 16.50 -37.36 -11.67
CA TYR A 623 16.90 -38.74 -12.01
C TYR A 623 15.95 -39.45 -13.00
N CYS A 624 15.32 -38.70 -13.90
CA CYS A 624 14.28 -39.15 -14.82
C CYS A 624 13.06 -39.77 -14.12
N SER A 625 12.65 -39.17 -13.00
CA SER A 625 11.58 -39.62 -12.09
C SER A 625 11.74 -41.06 -11.58
N HIS A 626 12.95 -41.62 -11.67
CA HIS A 626 13.24 -43.05 -11.50
C HIS A 626 12.48 -44.00 -12.44
N VAL A 627 11.90 -43.49 -13.55
CA VAL A 627 11.16 -44.29 -14.56
C VAL A 627 11.80 -44.23 -15.94
N GLY A 628 12.52 -43.15 -16.27
CA GLY A 628 13.30 -43.02 -17.51
C GLY A 628 14.77 -43.40 -17.34
N ASN A 629 15.44 -43.66 -18.47
CA ASN A 629 16.89 -43.87 -18.51
C ASN A 629 17.61 -42.56 -18.85
N CYS A 630 18.62 -42.19 -18.09
CA CYS A 630 19.47 -41.05 -18.40
C CYS A 630 20.52 -41.41 -19.47
N GLN A 631 20.62 -40.62 -20.53
CA GLN A 631 21.71 -40.70 -21.51
C GLN A 631 22.23 -39.29 -21.83
N ALA A 632 23.52 -39.06 -21.58
CA ALA A 632 24.21 -37.79 -21.86
C ALA A 632 23.51 -36.53 -21.29
N GLY A 633 22.88 -36.65 -20.11
CA GLY A 633 22.17 -35.54 -19.46
C GLY A 633 20.72 -35.32 -19.92
N VAL A 634 20.18 -36.18 -20.80
CA VAL A 634 18.78 -36.13 -21.25
C VAL A 634 18.05 -37.41 -20.82
N CYS A 635 16.80 -37.28 -20.39
CA CYS A 635 15.97 -38.42 -20.00
C CYS A 635 15.26 -39.06 -21.19
N SER A 636 15.50 -40.36 -21.40
CA SER A 636 14.76 -41.20 -22.34
C SER A 636 13.59 -41.85 -21.61
N CYS A 637 12.37 -41.47 -21.98
CA CYS A 637 11.14 -41.91 -21.32
C CYS A 637 10.58 -43.20 -21.94
N PRO A 638 9.98 -44.10 -21.15
CA PRO A 638 9.21 -45.22 -21.68
C PRO A 638 7.98 -44.71 -22.46
N VAL A 639 7.48 -45.51 -23.40
CA VAL A 639 6.44 -45.13 -24.39
C VAL A 639 5.11 -44.61 -23.81
N ASN A 640 4.86 -44.79 -22.50
CA ASN A 640 3.69 -44.25 -21.80
C ASN A 640 4.03 -43.01 -20.94
N ARG A 641 5.15 -42.31 -21.17
CA ARG A 641 5.55 -41.11 -20.42
C ARG A 641 6.26 -40.06 -21.29
N ILE A 642 6.08 -38.79 -20.94
CA ILE A 642 6.74 -37.59 -21.52
C ILE A 642 7.16 -36.63 -20.39
N GLY A 643 7.67 -35.46 -20.77
CA GLY A 643 8.26 -34.47 -19.87
C GLY A 643 9.77 -34.60 -19.82
N LEU A 644 10.47 -33.51 -19.50
CA LEU A 644 11.94 -33.45 -19.47
C LEU A 644 12.56 -34.42 -18.46
N ASP A 645 11.80 -34.83 -17.44
CA ASP A 645 12.16 -35.77 -16.39
C ASP A 645 11.30 -37.05 -16.39
N CYS A 646 10.52 -37.30 -17.44
CA CYS A 646 9.57 -38.42 -17.54
C CYS A 646 8.49 -38.47 -16.43
N SER A 647 8.17 -37.35 -15.77
CA SER A 647 7.14 -37.30 -14.73
C SER A 647 5.71 -37.48 -15.28
N VAL A 648 5.44 -37.00 -16.50
CA VAL A 648 4.11 -36.95 -17.10
C VAL A 648 3.75 -38.30 -17.74
N VAL A 649 2.63 -38.90 -17.33
CA VAL A 649 2.10 -40.12 -17.95
C VAL A 649 1.31 -39.78 -19.20
N ILE A 650 1.57 -40.49 -20.31
CA ILE A 650 0.71 -40.51 -21.50
C ILE A 650 -0.25 -41.70 -21.37
N GLY A 651 -1.53 -41.45 -21.61
CA GLY A 651 -2.59 -42.43 -21.49
C GLY A 651 -3.20 -42.45 -20.10
N CYS A 652 -4.52 -42.63 -20.06
CA CYS A 652 -5.30 -42.58 -18.85
C CYS A 652 -5.06 -43.85 -17.99
N PRO A 653 -4.95 -43.75 -16.65
CA PRO A 653 -4.79 -44.90 -15.78
C PRO A 653 -5.86 -45.96 -16.02
N SER A 654 -5.43 -47.22 -16.16
CA SER A 654 -6.30 -48.39 -16.36
C SER A 654 -7.30 -48.27 -17.51
N ASN A 655 -6.95 -47.54 -18.59
CA ASN A 655 -7.82 -47.28 -19.74
C ASN A 655 -9.23 -46.83 -19.33
N CYS A 656 -9.30 -45.80 -18.47
CA CYS A 656 -10.55 -45.26 -17.91
C CYS A 656 -11.40 -46.29 -17.15
N SER A 657 -10.73 -47.25 -16.50
CA SER A 657 -11.35 -48.37 -15.78
C SER A 657 -12.36 -49.16 -16.65
N ASN A 658 -12.06 -49.27 -17.95
CA ASN A 658 -12.91 -49.86 -19.01
C ASN A 658 -14.26 -49.17 -19.27
N ASN A 659 -14.58 -48.06 -18.59
CA ASN A 659 -15.88 -47.36 -18.71
C ASN A 659 -15.82 -46.06 -19.55
N GLY A 660 -14.77 -45.89 -20.33
CA GLY A 660 -14.61 -44.73 -21.21
C GLY A 660 -13.44 -44.88 -22.18
N VAL A 661 -13.26 -43.87 -23.03
CA VAL A 661 -12.14 -43.71 -23.96
C VAL A 661 -11.23 -42.61 -23.44
N CYS A 662 -9.91 -42.80 -23.54
CA CYS A 662 -8.95 -41.77 -23.22
C CYS A 662 -8.76 -40.82 -24.42
N ASP A 663 -9.06 -39.54 -24.23
CA ASP A 663 -8.84 -38.48 -25.21
C ASP A 663 -7.36 -38.08 -25.30
N VAL A 664 -6.96 -37.44 -26.40
CA VAL A 664 -5.57 -37.03 -26.71
C VAL A 664 -4.97 -36.05 -25.69
N MET A 665 -5.81 -35.42 -24.85
CA MET A 665 -5.37 -34.59 -23.71
C MET A 665 -5.31 -35.36 -22.37
N ASN A 666 -5.14 -36.70 -22.41
CA ASN A 666 -5.09 -37.59 -21.23
C ASN A 666 -6.34 -37.52 -20.32
N LYS A 667 -7.50 -37.18 -20.88
CA LYS A 667 -8.77 -37.09 -20.15
C LYS A 667 -9.66 -38.29 -20.46
N CYS A 668 -10.23 -38.91 -19.43
CA CYS A 668 -11.24 -39.95 -19.62
C CYS A 668 -12.59 -39.35 -20.04
N VAL A 669 -13.09 -39.76 -21.20
CA VAL A 669 -14.45 -39.50 -21.66
C VAL A 669 -15.25 -40.78 -21.49
N CYS A 670 -16.21 -40.79 -20.56
CA CYS A 670 -17.05 -41.97 -20.33
C CYS A 670 -18.00 -42.21 -21.51
N TYR A 671 -18.43 -43.45 -21.71
CA TYR A 671 -19.56 -43.73 -22.60
C TYR A 671 -20.86 -43.15 -22.00
N ASP A 672 -21.77 -42.73 -22.88
CA ASP A 672 -23.03 -42.08 -22.48
C ASP A 672 -23.82 -42.92 -21.48
N GLY A 673 -24.17 -42.31 -20.34
CA GLY A 673 -24.92 -42.94 -19.25
C GLY A 673 -24.14 -43.13 -17.93
N THR A 674 -22.85 -42.80 -17.87
CA THR A 674 -22.02 -43.03 -16.67
C THR A 674 -21.67 -41.73 -15.93
N ILE A 675 -22.06 -41.59 -14.66
CA ILE A 675 -21.78 -40.41 -13.81
C ILE A 675 -20.59 -40.69 -12.89
N ILE A 676 -19.62 -39.78 -12.81
CA ILE A 676 -18.48 -39.87 -11.89
C ILE A 676 -18.89 -39.32 -10.52
N SER A 677 -18.94 -40.18 -9.50
CA SER A 677 -18.88 -39.75 -8.10
C SER A 677 -17.43 -39.42 -7.72
N SER A 678 -17.22 -38.27 -7.08
CA SER A 678 -15.90 -37.83 -6.62
C SER A 678 -15.29 -38.78 -5.59
N PHE A 679 -13.96 -38.95 -5.66
CA PHE A 679 -12.98 -39.00 -4.56
C PHE A 679 -11.75 -39.80 -4.99
N PHE A 680 -10.58 -39.15 -5.09
CA PHE A 680 -9.33 -39.81 -4.74
C PHE A 680 -8.40 -38.80 -4.04
N ARG A 681 -8.28 -38.96 -2.72
CA ARG A 681 -7.04 -38.61 -2.02
C ARG A 681 -5.97 -39.60 -2.44
N LYS A 682 -4.77 -39.11 -2.74
CA LYS A 682 -3.53 -39.65 -2.18
C LYS A 682 -2.49 -38.56 -2.12
#